data_AF-A0A2D5ZBI3-F1
#
_entry.id   AF-A0A2D5ZBI3-F1
#
_cell.length_a   1.000
_cell.length_b   1.000
_cell.length_c   1.000
_cell.angle_alpha   90.00
_cell.angle_beta   90.00
_cell.angle_gamma   90.00
#
_symmetry.space_group_name_H-M   'P 1'
#
loop_
_entity.id
_entity.type
_entity.pdbx_description
1 polymer ?
#
loop_
_entity_poly.entity_id
_entity_poly.type
_entity_poly.pdbx_seq_one_letter_code
_entity_poly.pdbx_strand_id
1 'polypeptide(L)'
;MVRSAGRRGGIVRRHGAQSALLLSSSAAGGRALRVVEPRVRPHKLTVVPMTRNTSLLILLLTMTMANSSEGERRVETDPPVTKRSVTVSGVVHREGDVGAGLPDVMVSDGEQIIQTDDDGRYRLTVDVDEFRFVFIVRPSGFRPVNRWYFLIPYDEDTGQYEVDFALEEEPASRAGRDFAFIHISDSQFASESDGRWLGEDFEELSQQSGDPAFAVMSGDLVQTGYIEEWDRYAAARQKMRLPMYEVFGGHGGNYSEPKHSVGHYRLYCGPDWYAFHYGGVCFVISDGQYGYMTDASRRRQETWLERFCAALPAGTKIVYSAHYPTPIEPFFERHRPIAFLYGHWHDNTLNYYRDVPYLCTGPIRSHDNGAMTRTYKLCRVRDGRLSTETRATGQVRRLDVTVPQDGAAVSRQGGKLMVRVSALHTPTYVRSVEAVVRGANGSPQSIELEQLGQWTWGADWPLAQQDAGSYTMQVTAVDDRGASWQAERRFALTDETAPAPRTGEDWPMFIRRPDTPRRRKAPLAPPLSLAWTAPTGGRIQHAISPVLAAGRLFVGGAVCDPGEARSALSCYEPTSGKLQWRTHLRTPVRFSPAATARHVFAQTTAGRVLCLDAATGDLVWDDQLLSDDEQWEHHTAMGPIVLHEGKVIAYLSNGPGRVYDAATGEVVATLPQWPRQMFFAAPYPRDGKLYQSLTYFARCIDLTSGELHWESKIPVRSIGSGVVIDDTFIISGSGRILRVGLDGTVDKPWHVSGGRTLRSGGVAVADDVLFASGARLSAVDLKTGQSRWDFYPELSTQREQVSRRQILGALSTPAVVGDVVYVGGEDGYLYALDVASGEVIWRWDTGVPVKSSPIVSGNMLFVSDYDGNLWAFVGRDDAQTE
;
A
#
# COMPACT_ATOMS: atom_id res chain seq x y z
N MET A 1 40.61 24.47 -44.80
CA MET A 1 42.06 24.79 -44.94
C MET A 1 42.29 26.16 -44.29
N VAL A 2 43.34 26.30 -43.46
CA VAL A 2 43.79 27.49 -42.67
C VAL A 2 42.92 27.83 -41.44
N ARG A 3 43.23 27.27 -40.24
CA ARG A 3 44.08 27.79 -39.11
C ARG A 3 43.52 29.09 -38.48
N SER A 4 43.36 29.30 -37.16
CA SER A 4 43.96 28.72 -35.94
C SER A 4 43.27 29.25 -34.67
N ALA A 5 43.31 28.47 -33.57
CA ALA A 5 43.44 28.79 -32.12
C ALA A 5 42.71 30.02 -31.51
N GLY A 6 42.13 30.01 -30.30
CA GLY A 6 42.06 29.04 -29.21
C GLY A 6 41.53 29.72 -27.92
N ARG A 7 41.02 28.88 -27.00
CA ARG A 7 40.86 29.02 -25.54
C ARG A 7 39.92 30.08 -24.90
N ARG A 8 38.96 29.49 -24.17
CA ARG A 8 38.53 29.70 -22.76
C ARG A 8 37.99 31.07 -22.31
N GLY A 9 36.82 31.01 -21.67
CA GLY A 9 36.42 31.97 -20.63
C GLY A 9 34.89 32.09 -20.51
N GLY A 10 34.33 31.57 -19.43
CA GLY A 10 32.89 31.57 -19.17
C GLY A 10 32.31 32.97 -18.99
N ILE A 11 31.01 33.09 -19.30
CA ILE A 11 30.21 34.29 -19.03
C ILE A 11 28.90 33.88 -18.36
N VAL A 12 28.75 34.44 -17.16
CA VAL A 12 27.56 34.65 -16.34
C VAL A 12 26.40 35.23 -17.18
N ARG A 13 25.20 34.64 -17.13
CA ARG A 13 23.98 35.30 -17.62
C ARG A 13 23.22 35.97 -16.47
N ARG A 14 23.10 37.30 -16.59
CA ARG A 14 22.16 38.18 -15.89
C ARG A 14 20.77 38.13 -16.54
N HIS A 15 19.77 38.32 -15.68
CA HIS A 15 18.48 39.02 -15.81
C HIS A 15 17.56 38.79 -17.03
N GLY A 16 16.33 38.37 -16.70
CA GLY A 16 15.16 39.27 -16.71
C GLY A 16 14.27 39.22 -17.96
N ALA A 17 13.02 38.82 -17.80
CA ALA A 17 11.89 39.36 -18.56
C ALA A 17 10.57 39.14 -17.80
N GLN A 18 9.85 40.24 -17.64
CA GLN A 18 8.47 40.34 -17.17
C GLN A 18 7.50 39.84 -18.25
N SER A 19 6.35 39.28 -17.84
CA SER A 19 5.20 39.09 -18.73
C SER A 19 4.04 39.91 -18.20
N ALA A 20 3.61 40.89 -19.00
CA ALA A 20 2.45 41.74 -18.79
C ALA A 20 1.16 41.02 -19.24
N LEU A 21 0.11 41.11 -18.42
CA LEU A 21 -1.26 40.74 -18.80
C LEU A 21 -1.94 41.92 -19.52
N LEU A 22 -2.53 41.62 -20.67
CA LEU A 22 -3.45 42.48 -21.41
C LEU A 22 -4.86 42.36 -20.81
N LEU A 23 -5.42 43.50 -20.39
CA LEU A 23 -6.83 43.69 -20.06
C LEU A 23 -7.62 44.00 -21.35
N SER A 24 -8.78 43.36 -21.53
CA SER A 24 -9.85 43.87 -22.38
C SER A 24 -11.12 44.02 -21.54
N SER A 25 -11.77 45.15 -21.74
CA SER A 25 -12.91 45.68 -20.98
C SER A 25 -14.24 45.43 -21.69
N SER A 26 -15.28 45.11 -20.93
CA SER A 26 -16.63 45.66 -21.18
C SER A 26 -17.43 45.74 -19.87
N ALA A 27 -17.88 46.96 -19.54
CA ALA A 27 -18.91 47.26 -18.54
C ALA A 27 -20.30 46.93 -19.15
N ALA A 28 -21.41 46.73 -18.44
CA ALA A 28 -21.91 47.43 -17.26
C ALA A 28 -23.07 46.66 -16.59
N GLY A 29 -23.38 47.02 -15.32
CA GLY A 29 -24.67 46.71 -14.67
C GLY A 29 -24.51 46.29 -13.20
N GLY A 30 -24.43 47.27 -12.29
CA GLY A 30 -24.08 47.03 -10.89
C GLY A 30 -25.23 46.82 -9.91
N ARG A 31 -24.88 46.36 -8.71
CA ARG A 31 -25.36 46.90 -7.41
C ARG A 31 -24.36 46.51 -6.31
N ALA A 32 -24.04 47.51 -5.48
CA ALA A 32 -22.94 47.49 -4.51
C ALA A 32 -23.35 46.89 -3.16
N LEU A 33 -22.40 46.21 -2.50
CA LEU A 33 -22.37 45.97 -1.06
C LEU A 33 -20.98 46.35 -0.52
N ARG A 34 -20.97 47.21 0.50
CA ARG A 34 -19.78 47.75 1.19
C ARG A 34 -19.08 46.64 1.99
N VAL A 35 -17.77 46.50 1.81
CA VAL A 35 -16.88 45.77 2.74
C VAL A 35 -16.17 46.79 3.64
N VAL A 36 -16.21 46.57 4.94
CA VAL A 36 -15.47 47.33 5.96
C VAL A 36 -14.15 46.59 6.22
N GLU A 37 -13.02 47.21 5.93
CA GLU A 37 -11.68 46.70 6.26
C GLU A 37 -11.32 46.99 7.73
N PRO A 38 -10.72 46.05 8.48
CA PRO A 38 -10.07 46.37 9.74
C PRO A 38 -8.61 46.80 9.51
N ARG A 39 -8.26 47.97 10.05
CA ARG A 39 -6.90 48.51 10.10
C ARG A 39 -6.01 47.70 11.06
N VAL A 40 -4.98 47.05 10.55
CA VAL A 40 -3.86 46.52 11.35
C VAL A 40 -2.70 47.54 11.32
N ARG A 41 -2.18 47.91 12.49
CA ARG A 41 -0.99 48.79 12.61
C ARG A 41 0.29 48.00 12.36
N PRO A 42 1.29 48.55 11.64
CA PRO A 42 2.55 47.85 11.40
C PRO A 42 3.53 48.03 12.57
N HIS A 43 4.10 46.93 13.05
CA HIS A 43 5.31 46.98 13.88
C HIS A 43 6.55 47.03 12.97
N LYS A 44 7.45 47.99 13.26
CA LYS A 44 8.73 48.21 12.59
C LYS A 44 9.66 47.01 12.79
N LEU A 45 9.96 46.29 11.71
CA LEU A 45 11.12 45.40 11.63
C LEU A 45 12.38 46.25 11.40
N THR A 46 13.30 46.25 12.37
CA THR A 46 14.63 46.84 12.20
C THR A 46 15.60 45.71 11.89
N VAL A 47 16.20 45.74 10.70
CA VAL A 47 17.23 44.80 10.25
C VAL A 47 18.60 45.31 10.73
N VAL A 48 19.35 44.48 11.46
CA VAL A 48 20.76 44.72 11.80
C VAL A 48 21.61 43.63 11.13
N PRO A 49 22.69 43.97 10.39
CA PRO A 49 23.54 42.97 9.76
C PRO A 49 24.58 42.45 10.76
N MET A 50 24.75 41.12 10.86
CA MET A 50 25.84 40.52 11.62
C MET A 50 26.92 39.96 10.70
N THR A 51 28.15 40.43 10.92
CA THR A 51 29.41 39.88 10.43
C THR A 51 29.96 38.79 11.38
N ARG A 52 30.83 37.93 10.83
CA ARG A 52 31.45 36.73 11.41
C ARG A 52 32.23 36.97 12.72
N ASN A 53 32.05 36.10 13.73
CA ASN A 53 33.07 35.18 14.30
C ASN A 53 32.63 34.56 15.66
N THR A 54 32.87 33.25 15.77
CA THR A 54 33.20 32.39 16.93
C THR A 54 32.83 32.83 18.37
N SER A 55 32.01 32.04 19.07
CA SER A 55 32.39 31.20 20.24
C SER A 55 31.20 30.85 21.16
N LEU A 56 31.31 29.64 21.71
CA LEU A 56 30.52 28.92 22.72
C LEU A 56 30.13 29.75 23.98
N LEU A 57 28.90 29.61 24.50
CA LEU A 57 28.69 29.40 25.95
C LEU A 57 27.27 28.87 26.28
N ILE A 58 27.27 27.80 27.06
CA ILE A 58 26.13 27.19 27.77
C ILE A 58 25.72 28.08 28.95
N LEU A 59 24.43 28.21 29.25
CA LEU A 59 23.99 28.55 30.60
C LEU A 59 22.68 27.82 30.95
N LEU A 60 22.78 26.84 31.85
CA LEU A 60 21.66 26.36 32.66
C LEU A 60 21.20 27.50 33.57
N LEU A 61 19.88 27.62 33.80
CA LEU A 61 19.40 28.17 35.06
C LEU A 61 18.08 27.55 35.52
N THR A 62 18.16 27.11 36.77
CA THR A 62 17.23 26.42 37.65
C THR A 62 15.99 27.25 38.00
N MET A 63 14.82 26.58 38.08
CA MET A 63 13.60 27.15 38.65
C MET A 63 13.72 27.22 40.18
N THR A 64 13.57 28.42 40.74
CA THR A 64 13.24 28.64 42.16
C THR A 64 11.78 29.06 42.27
N MET A 65 11.03 28.34 43.10
CA MET A 65 9.72 28.78 43.59
C MET A 65 9.89 30.03 44.46
N ALA A 66 9.01 31.02 44.26
CA ALA A 66 8.72 32.05 45.24
C ALA A 66 7.20 32.31 45.24
N ASN A 67 6.56 31.95 46.35
CA ASN A 67 5.22 32.39 46.72
C ASN A 67 5.26 33.88 47.10
N SER A 68 4.33 34.67 46.57
CA SER A 68 3.86 35.88 47.26
C SER A 68 2.44 36.28 46.84
N SER A 69 1.56 36.21 47.85
CA SER A 69 0.37 37.03 48.14
C SER A 69 -0.78 37.13 47.14
N GLU A 70 -1.87 36.45 47.54
CA GLU A 70 -3.27 36.88 47.54
C GLU A 70 -3.55 38.28 46.96
N GLY A 71 -4.04 38.28 45.72
CA GLY A 71 -4.98 39.28 45.23
C GLY A 71 -6.20 38.54 44.74
N GLU A 72 -7.33 38.72 45.41
CA GLU A 72 -8.65 38.20 45.01
C GLU A 72 -8.91 38.57 43.54
N ARG A 73 -8.70 37.61 42.63
CA ARG A 73 -9.36 37.66 41.33
C ARG A 73 -10.81 37.30 41.59
N ARG A 74 -11.66 38.32 41.53
CA ARG A 74 -13.09 38.14 41.27
C ARG A 74 -13.23 37.04 40.22
N VAL A 75 -13.89 35.97 40.62
CA VAL A 75 -14.55 35.05 39.70
C VAL A 75 -15.53 35.93 38.93
N GLU A 76 -15.16 36.34 37.72
CA GLU A 76 -16.17 36.67 36.72
C GLU A 76 -16.96 35.37 36.54
N THR A 77 -18.18 35.39 37.07
CA THR A 77 -19.19 34.39 36.79
C THR A 77 -19.20 34.14 35.29
N ASP A 78 -19.05 32.88 34.89
CA ASP A 78 -19.21 32.44 33.51
C ASP A 78 -20.41 33.17 32.87
N PRO A 79 -20.30 33.63 31.61
CA PRO A 79 -21.46 34.20 30.93
C PRO A 79 -22.64 33.20 31.00
N PRO A 80 -23.88 33.69 31.11
CA PRO A 80 -25.04 32.83 31.28
C PRO A 80 -25.11 31.81 30.14
N VAL A 81 -25.36 30.55 30.51
CA VAL A 81 -25.46 29.37 29.64
C VAL A 81 -26.12 29.72 28.29
N THR A 82 -25.30 29.74 27.23
CA THR A 82 -25.74 29.71 25.84
C THR A 82 -26.66 28.51 25.64
N LYS A 83 -27.71 28.60 24.83
CA LYS A 83 -28.66 27.48 24.65
C LYS A 83 -27.91 26.24 24.10
N ARG A 84 -27.59 25.30 24.99
CA ARG A 84 -26.85 24.06 24.70
C ARG A 84 -27.65 23.01 23.95
N SER A 85 -28.95 23.25 23.72
CA SER A 85 -29.80 22.29 23.02
C SER A 85 -30.83 22.99 22.14
N VAL A 86 -31.03 22.45 20.93
CA VAL A 86 -32.03 22.92 19.97
C VAL A 86 -33.01 21.81 19.66
N THR A 87 -34.26 22.14 19.33
CA THR A 87 -35.21 21.14 18.81
C THR A 87 -35.14 21.09 17.29
N VAL A 88 -35.02 19.90 16.71
CA VAL A 88 -35.16 19.71 15.27
C VAL A 88 -36.34 18.78 15.01
N SER A 89 -37.25 19.17 14.13
CA SER A 89 -38.40 18.36 13.74
C SER A 89 -38.66 18.47 12.25
N GLY A 90 -39.44 17.55 11.70
CA GLY A 90 -39.88 17.62 10.31
C GLY A 90 -40.51 16.31 9.87
N VAL A 91 -40.58 16.11 8.56
CA VAL A 91 -41.18 14.94 7.92
C VAL A 91 -40.16 14.28 7.00
N VAL A 92 -40.03 12.96 7.11
CA VAL A 92 -39.42 12.15 6.05
C VAL A 92 -40.52 11.74 5.09
N HIS A 93 -40.38 12.03 3.80
CA HIS A 93 -41.45 11.81 2.83
C HIS A 93 -40.91 11.33 1.49
N ARG A 94 -41.81 10.84 0.62
CA ARG A 94 -41.47 10.50 -0.76
C ARG A 94 -41.34 11.76 -1.60
N GLU A 95 -40.38 11.77 -2.52
CA GLU A 95 -40.24 12.88 -3.48
C GLU A 95 -41.50 13.04 -4.32
N GLY A 96 -41.99 14.28 -4.43
CA GLY A 96 -43.22 14.60 -5.15
C GLY A 96 -44.52 14.31 -4.38
N ASP A 97 -44.46 13.71 -3.20
CA ASP A 97 -45.61 13.41 -2.34
C ASP A 97 -45.34 13.85 -0.90
N VAL A 98 -45.34 15.17 -0.69
CA VAL A 98 -45.13 15.81 0.64
C VAL A 98 -46.27 15.47 1.62
N GLY A 99 -47.40 14.94 1.13
CA GLY A 99 -48.57 14.61 1.94
C GLY A 99 -48.57 13.19 2.53
N ALA A 100 -47.71 12.29 2.03
CA ALA A 100 -47.58 10.92 2.51
C ALA A 100 -46.17 10.68 3.07
N GLY A 101 -46.03 10.88 4.39
CA GLY A 101 -44.78 10.62 5.08
C GLY A 101 -44.39 9.14 5.04
N LEU A 102 -43.10 8.89 5.25
CA LEU A 102 -42.51 7.56 5.29
C LEU A 102 -42.37 7.12 6.76
N PRO A 103 -43.12 6.10 7.21
CA PRO A 103 -42.99 5.58 8.57
C PRO A 103 -41.71 4.77 8.75
N ASP A 104 -41.35 4.56 10.01
CA ASP A 104 -40.26 3.69 10.46
C ASP A 104 -38.85 4.08 9.96
N VAL A 105 -38.68 5.26 9.38
CA VAL A 105 -37.39 5.77 8.95
C VAL A 105 -36.62 6.24 10.17
N MET A 106 -35.40 5.74 10.35
CA MET A 106 -34.56 6.13 11.46
C MET A 106 -33.95 7.52 11.25
N VAL A 107 -34.11 8.40 12.24
CA VAL A 107 -33.53 9.75 12.31
C VAL A 107 -32.66 9.84 13.56
N SER A 108 -31.46 10.42 13.41
CA SER A 108 -30.43 10.44 14.45
C SER A 108 -29.76 11.81 14.55
N ASP A 109 -29.31 12.16 15.76
CA ASP A 109 -28.43 13.31 16.02
C ASP A 109 -26.99 12.88 16.35
N GLY A 110 -26.64 11.62 16.05
CA GLY A 110 -25.34 11.03 16.40
C GLY A 110 -25.22 10.55 17.84
N GLU A 111 -26.30 10.59 18.65
CA GLU A 111 -26.42 9.96 19.98
C GLU A 111 -27.77 9.24 20.18
N GLN A 112 -28.84 9.93 19.83
CA GLN A 112 -30.21 9.46 19.84
C GLN A 112 -30.55 8.86 18.48
N ILE A 113 -31.45 7.89 18.49
CA ILE A 113 -32.09 7.41 17.27
C ILE A 113 -33.58 7.24 17.55
N ILE A 114 -34.40 7.79 16.66
CA ILE A 114 -35.85 7.65 16.69
C ILE A 114 -36.32 7.13 15.34
N GLN A 115 -37.52 6.57 15.30
CA GLN A 115 -38.20 6.23 14.05
C GLN A 115 -39.30 7.27 13.79
N THR A 116 -39.52 7.57 12.53
CA THR A 116 -40.66 8.39 12.11
C THR A 116 -41.98 7.69 12.43
N ASP A 117 -43.02 8.48 12.74
CA ASP A 117 -44.37 7.96 12.95
C ASP A 117 -45.06 7.57 11.63
N ASP A 118 -46.33 7.13 11.72
CA ASP A 118 -47.16 6.74 10.57
C ASP A 118 -47.29 7.84 9.50
N ASP A 119 -47.15 9.11 9.91
CA ASP A 119 -47.19 10.29 9.04
C ASP A 119 -45.77 10.77 8.62
N GLY A 120 -44.74 9.97 8.89
CA GLY A 120 -43.34 10.28 8.58
C GLY A 120 -42.70 11.36 9.47
N ARG A 121 -43.36 11.79 10.54
CA ARG A 121 -42.88 12.91 11.37
C ARG A 121 -41.82 12.47 12.36
N TYR A 122 -40.90 13.37 12.68
CA TYR A 122 -39.87 13.15 13.70
C TYR A 122 -39.62 14.42 14.53
N ARG A 123 -39.08 14.24 15.74
CA ARG A 123 -38.67 15.35 16.63
C ARG A 123 -37.53 14.91 17.55
N LEU A 124 -36.41 15.64 17.53
CA LEU A 124 -35.24 15.42 18.37
C LEU A 124 -34.89 16.69 19.15
N THR A 125 -34.35 16.52 20.36
CA THR A 125 -33.66 17.60 21.08
C THR A 125 -32.17 17.31 20.98
N VAL A 126 -31.44 18.18 20.29
CA VAL A 126 -30.04 17.97 19.92
C VAL A 126 -29.15 18.84 20.79
N ASP A 127 -28.19 18.23 21.47
CA ASP A 127 -27.07 18.94 22.08
C ASP A 127 -26.10 19.36 20.97
N VAL A 128 -25.83 20.67 20.86
CA VAL A 128 -25.08 21.26 19.75
C VAL A 128 -23.65 21.68 20.13
N ASP A 129 -23.19 21.35 21.34
CA ASP A 129 -21.88 21.78 21.83
C ASP A 129 -20.73 21.09 21.09
N GLU A 130 -20.84 19.78 20.81
CA GLU A 130 -19.79 19.01 20.13
C GLU A 130 -20.21 18.44 18.76
N PHE A 131 -21.49 18.17 18.53
CA PHE A 131 -21.99 17.51 17.33
C PHE A 131 -23.28 18.18 16.84
N ARG A 132 -23.29 18.68 15.60
CA ARG A 132 -24.34 19.61 15.13
C ARG A 132 -25.08 19.07 13.93
N PHE A 133 -25.37 17.78 13.92
CA PHE A 133 -26.06 17.13 12.81
C PHE A 133 -27.37 16.49 13.24
N VAL A 134 -28.34 16.53 12.34
CA VAL A 134 -29.48 15.59 12.30
C VAL A 134 -29.45 14.89 10.95
N PHE A 135 -29.56 13.58 10.93
CA PHE A 135 -29.45 12.79 9.70
C PHE A 135 -30.38 11.59 9.71
N ILE A 136 -30.73 11.13 8.50
CA ILE A 136 -31.48 9.90 8.32
C ILE A 136 -30.55 8.72 8.09
N VAL A 137 -30.90 7.55 8.63
CA VAL A 137 -30.31 6.29 8.17
C VAL A 137 -31.06 5.90 6.90
N ARG A 138 -30.41 6.04 5.75
CA ARG A 138 -31.01 5.72 4.44
C ARG A 138 -31.59 4.29 4.46
N PRO A 139 -32.90 4.10 4.23
CA PRO A 139 -33.50 2.77 4.20
C PRO A 139 -33.25 2.05 2.87
N SER A 140 -33.35 0.72 2.86
CA SER A 140 -33.26 -0.09 1.64
C SER A 140 -34.42 0.25 0.69
N GLY A 141 -34.14 0.34 -0.61
CA GLY A 141 -35.14 0.65 -1.62
C GLY A 141 -35.37 2.14 -1.86
N PHE A 142 -34.59 3.00 -1.19
CA PHE A 142 -34.67 4.45 -1.33
C PHE A 142 -33.29 5.08 -1.45
N ARG A 143 -33.24 6.26 -2.07
CA ARG A 143 -32.08 7.17 -2.04
C ARG A 143 -32.55 8.58 -1.67
N PRO A 144 -31.71 9.36 -0.96
CA PRO A 144 -32.04 10.75 -0.65
C PRO A 144 -31.99 11.63 -1.90
N VAL A 145 -32.97 12.51 -2.06
CA VAL A 145 -33.02 13.48 -3.17
C VAL A 145 -32.04 14.63 -2.94
N ASN A 146 -31.93 15.06 -1.69
CA ASN A 146 -31.03 16.11 -1.23
C ASN A 146 -29.99 15.52 -0.26
N ARG A 147 -29.32 16.37 0.53
CA ARG A 147 -28.45 15.88 1.61
C ARG A 147 -29.25 15.01 2.58
N TRP A 148 -28.69 13.87 2.96
CA TRP A 148 -29.26 12.95 3.95
C TRP A 148 -29.02 13.40 5.40
N TYR A 149 -28.43 14.59 5.57
CA TYR A 149 -28.18 15.22 6.86
C TYR A 149 -28.43 16.73 6.77
N PHE A 150 -28.67 17.33 7.93
CA PHE A 150 -28.74 18.75 8.17
C PHE A 150 -27.66 19.15 9.16
N LEU A 151 -26.79 20.08 8.77
CA LEU A 151 -25.82 20.73 9.64
C LEU A 151 -26.51 21.92 10.31
N ILE A 152 -26.70 21.85 11.61
CA ILE A 152 -27.31 22.91 12.42
C ILE A 152 -26.39 24.15 12.36
N PRO A 153 -26.88 25.31 11.88
CA PRO A 153 -26.08 26.54 11.77
C PRO A 153 -25.59 27.05 13.12
N TYR A 154 -24.43 27.72 13.16
CA TYR A 154 -23.96 28.40 14.38
C TYR A 154 -24.76 29.70 14.55
N ASP A 155 -25.94 29.56 15.16
CA ASP A 155 -26.89 30.63 15.43
C ASP A 155 -27.33 30.50 16.90
N GLU A 156 -26.93 31.46 17.72
CA GLU A 156 -27.16 31.44 19.17
C GLU A 156 -28.62 31.82 19.53
N ASP A 157 -29.36 32.43 18.60
CA ASP A 157 -30.71 32.93 18.83
C ASP A 157 -31.78 31.89 18.48
N THR A 158 -31.50 31.00 17.53
CA THR A 158 -32.45 29.99 17.03
C THR A 158 -32.46 28.73 17.89
N GLY A 159 -33.60 28.45 18.55
CA GLY A 159 -33.80 27.26 19.38
C GLY A 159 -34.54 26.10 18.72
N GLN A 160 -35.07 26.29 17.51
CA GLN A 160 -35.87 25.30 16.80
C GLN A 160 -35.60 25.34 15.29
N TYR A 161 -35.52 24.18 14.67
CA TYR A 161 -35.35 24.02 13.22
C TYR A 161 -36.40 23.04 12.68
N GLU A 162 -37.01 23.38 11.54
CA GLU A 162 -37.86 22.49 10.77
C GLU A 162 -37.10 21.99 9.53
N VAL A 163 -36.96 20.67 9.40
CA VAL A 163 -36.11 20.04 8.39
C VAL A 163 -36.81 18.81 7.83
N ASP A 164 -37.18 18.84 6.56
CA ASP A 164 -37.76 17.69 5.88
C ASP A 164 -36.68 16.89 5.12
N PHE A 165 -36.86 15.58 5.06
CA PHE A 165 -36.00 14.69 4.28
C PHE A 165 -36.81 14.00 3.18
N ALA A 166 -36.52 14.34 1.93
CA ALA A 166 -37.15 13.71 0.78
C ALA A 166 -36.35 12.48 0.30
N LEU A 167 -37.05 11.37 0.10
CA LEU A 167 -36.53 10.12 -0.42
C LEU A 167 -37.21 9.76 -1.74
N GLU A 168 -36.45 9.31 -2.73
CA GLU A 168 -36.97 8.75 -3.97
C GLU A 168 -36.78 7.23 -3.98
N GLU A 169 -37.68 6.51 -4.67
CA GLU A 169 -37.56 5.06 -4.78
C GLU A 169 -36.33 4.67 -5.60
N GLU A 170 -35.60 3.68 -5.10
CA GLU A 170 -34.44 3.11 -5.75
C GLU A 170 -34.54 1.58 -5.70
N PRO A 171 -35.26 0.96 -6.65
CA PRO A 171 -35.47 -0.49 -6.67
C PRO A 171 -34.17 -1.33 -6.67
N ALA A 172 -33.05 -0.74 -7.09
CA ALA A 172 -31.72 -1.37 -7.06
C ALA A 172 -31.19 -1.61 -5.64
N SER A 173 -31.61 -0.83 -4.64
CA SER A 173 -31.16 -0.97 -3.25
C SER A 173 -32.11 -1.76 -2.34
N ARG A 174 -33.20 -2.31 -2.88
CA ARG A 174 -34.13 -3.16 -2.11
C ARG A 174 -33.43 -4.41 -1.58
N ALA A 175 -33.87 -4.89 -0.42
CA ALA A 175 -33.28 -6.04 0.24
C ALA A 175 -33.30 -7.32 -0.61
N GLY A 176 -32.29 -8.17 -0.45
CA GLY A 176 -32.19 -9.47 -1.11
C GLY A 176 -31.67 -9.44 -2.55
N ARG A 177 -31.08 -8.32 -2.99
CA ARG A 177 -30.45 -8.20 -4.30
C ARG A 177 -28.94 -8.28 -4.19
N ASP A 178 -28.31 -8.94 -5.14
CA ASP A 178 -26.86 -8.87 -5.34
C ASP A 178 -26.48 -7.46 -5.81
N PHE A 179 -25.35 -6.97 -5.31
CA PHE A 179 -24.80 -5.69 -5.73
C PHE A 179 -23.28 -5.65 -5.60
N ALA A 180 -22.69 -4.65 -6.25
CA ALA A 180 -21.27 -4.33 -6.12
C ALA A 180 -21.09 -2.92 -5.56
N PHE A 181 -19.95 -2.66 -4.93
CA PHE A 181 -19.50 -1.34 -4.52
C PHE A 181 -17.97 -1.26 -4.59
N ILE A 182 -17.42 -0.06 -4.57
CA ILE A 182 -15.97 0.16 -4.57
C ILE A 182 -15.51 0.48 -3.15
N HIS A 183 -14.40 -0.10 -2.70
CA HIS A 183 -13.69 0.35 -1.50
C HIS A 183 -12.32 0.91 -1.88
N ILE A 184 -12.06 2.14 -1.45
CA ILE A 184 -10.80 2.88 -1.63
C ILE A 184 -10.34 3.42 -0.28
N SER A 185 -9.08 3.80 -0.16
CA SER A 185 -8.52 4.32 1.09
C SER A 185 -7.50 5.43 0.86
N ASP A 186 -7.29 6.23 1.92
CA ASP A 186 -6.19 7.18 2.14
C ASP A 186 -5.61 7.83 0.88
N SER A 187 -6.20 8.92 0.40
CA SER A 187 -5.66 9.66 -0.77
C SER A 187 -4.48 10.58 -0.43
N GLN A 188 -4.33 11.00 0.83
CA GLN A 188 -3.17 11.71 1.39
C GLN A 188 -2.45 12.64 0.41
N PHE A 189 -3.21 13.60 -0.12
CA PHE A 189 -2.70 14.55 -1.10
C PHE A 189 -2.54 15.93 -0.48
N ALA A 190 -1.52 16.65 -0.93
CA ALA A 190 -1.24 18.02 -0.48
C ALA A 190 -1.15 19.02 -1.64
N SER A 191 -0.85 18.56 -2.86
CA SER A 191 -0.61 19.44 -4.00
C SER A 191 -1.82 19.57 -4.92
N GLU A 192 -1.86 20.66 -5.69
CA GLU A 192 -2.86 20.86 -6.74
C GLU A 192 -2.82 19.76 -7.82
N SER A 193 -1.62 19.34 -8.22
CA SER A 193 -1.45 18.23 -9.17
C SER A 193 -2.06 16.94 -8.66
N ASP A 194 -1.87 16.62 -7.38
CA ASP A 194 -2.42 15.40 -6.78
C ASP A 194 -3.94 15.44 -6.70
N GLY A 195 -4.53 16.58 -6.31
CA GLY A 195 -5.97 16.76 -6.30
C GLY A 195 -6.60 16.59 -7.69
N ARG A 196 -5.96 17.14 -8.74
CA ARG A 196 -6.40 16.93 -10.13
C ARG A 196 -6.38 15.46 -10.50
N TRP A 197 -5.30 14.75 -10.17
CA TRP A 197 -5.16 13.34 -10.50
C TRP A 197 -6.11 12.44 -9.68
N LEU A 198 -6.39 12.78 -8.42
CA LEU A 198 -7.41 12.10 -7.63
C LEU A 198 -8.77 12.20 -8.31
N GLY A 199 -9.11 13.39 -8.82
CA GLY A 199 -10.33 13.58 -9.59
C GLY A 199 -10.37 12.75 -10.88
N GLU A 200 -9.25 12.59 -11.59
CA GLU A 200 -9.17 11.69 -12.75
C GLU A 200 -9.37 10.21 -12.36
N ASP A 201 -8.84 9.78 -11.21
CA ASP A 201 -9.07 8.42 -10.72
C ASP A 201 -10.54 8.21 -10.32
N PHE A 202 -11.18 9.20 -9.71
CA PHE A 202 -12.62 9.13 -9.40
C PHE A 202 -13.48 9.07 -10.67
N GLU A 203 -13.12 9.82 -11.70
CA GLU A 203 -13.79 9.75 -13.00
C GLU A 203 -13.62 8.38 -13.66
N GLU A 204 -12.43 7.78 -13.54
CA GLU A 204 -12.12 6.44 -14.03
C GLU A 204 -12.90 5.35 -13.27
N LEU A 205 -12.90 5.40 -11.93
CA LEU A 205 -13.64 4.47 -11.07
C LEU A 205 -15.15 4.56 -11.26
N SER A 206 -15.66 5.72 -11.65
CA SER A 206 -17.08 5.90 -11.98
C SER A 206 -17.50 5.17 -13.26
N GLN A 207 -16.54 4.76 -14.07
CA GLN A 207 -16.76 4.02 -15.32
C GLN A 207 -16.53 2.51 -15.14
N GLN A 208 -16.40 2.04 -13.91
CA GLN A 208 -16.13 0.66 -13.57
C GLN A 208 -17.21 -0.29 -14.11
N SER A 209 -16.81 -1.34 -14.84
CA SER A 209 -17.70 -2.44 -15.22
C SER A 209 -17.98 -3.35 -14.04
N GLY A 210 -19.12 -4.04 -14.09
CA GLY A 210 -19.71 -4.70 -12.92
C GLY A 210 -20.61 -3.78 -12.09
N ASP A 211 -20.91 -2.58 -12.62
CA ASP A 211 -21.95 -1.64 -12.18
C ASP A 211 -22.01 -1.45 -10.66
N PRO A 212 -20.92 -0.97 -10.02
CA PRO A 212 -20.92 -0.68 -8.59
C PRO A 212 -21.95 0.41 -8.26
N ALA A 213 -22.71 0.20 -7.20
CA ALA A 213 -23.78 1.10 -6.77
C ALA A 213 -23.27 2.36 -6.08
N PHE A 214 -22.13 2.27 -5.39
CA PHE A 214 -21.51 3.35 -4.63
C PHE A 214 -20.03 3.04 -4.35
N ALA A 215 -19.34 3.99 -3.73
CA ALA A 215 -17.99 3.83 -3.20
C ALA A 215 -17.92 4.14 -1.70
N VAL A 216 -17.07 3.43 -0.97
CA VAL A 216 -16.69 3.74 0.43
C VAL A 216 -15.22 4.13 0.43
N MET A 217 -14.90 5.25 1.05
CA MET A 217 -13.53 5.76 1.13
C MET A 217 -13.06 5.84 2.58
N SER A 218 -12.16 4.94 2.95
CA SER A 218 -11.63 4.84 4.31
C SER A 218 -10.42 5.75 4.53
N GLY A 219 -10.56 6.80 5.35
CA GLY A 219 -9.42 7.38 6.03
C GLY A 219 -8.90 8.72 5.54
N ASP A 220 -7.58 8.88 5.48
CA ASP A 220 -6.86 10.14 5.31
C ASP A 220 -7.09 10.73 3.90
N LEU A 221 -8.20 11.44 3.76
CA LEU A 221 -8.65 12.03 2.49
C LEU A 221 -7.70 13.14 2.02
N VAL A 222 -7.18 13.93 2.95
CA VAL A 222 -6.25 15.05 2.73
C VAL A 222 -4.98 14.82 3.56
N GLN A 223 -3.91 15.60 3.31
CA GLN A 223 -2.63 15.38 3.97
C GLN A 223 -2.48 16.12 5.30
N THR A 224 -3.05 17.31 5.42
CA THR A 224 -2.86 18.21 6.56
C THR A 224 -4.14 18.76 7.18
N GLY A 225 -5.27 18.60 6.50
CA GLY A 225 -6.56 19.08 6.98
C GLY A 225 -6.76 20.59 6.78
N TYR A 226 -5.83 21.27 6.10
CA TYR A 226 -6.01 22.67 5.73
C TYR A 226 -7.17 22.86 4.76
N ILE A 227 -7.86 24.00 4.87
CA ILE A 227 -9.08 24.28 4.11
C ILE A 227 -8.83 24.22 2.59
N GLU A 228 -7.65 24.63 2.12
CA GLU A 228 -7.30 24.58 0.71
C GLU A 228 -7.15 23.15 0.19
N GLU A 229 -6.77 22.19 1.04
CA GLU A 229 -6.78 20.77 0.67
C GLU A 229 -8.22 20.25 0.57
N TRP A 230 -9.11 20.68 1.46
CA TRP A 230 -10.53 20.33 1.42
C TRP A 230 -11.25 20.91 0.20
N ASP A 231 -10.94 22.15 -0.21
CA ASP A 231 -11.45 22.73 -1.46
C ASP A 231 -11.03 21.90 -2.69
N ARG A 232 -9.76 21.44 -2.70
CA ARG A 232 -9.24 20.57 -3.75
C ARG A 232 -9.90 19.18 -3.71
N TYR A 233 -10.15 18.65 -2.51
CA TYR A 233 -10.86 17.38 -2.35
C TYR A 233 -12.29 17.50 -2.89
N ALA A 234 -13.00 18.57 -2.55
CA ALA A 234 -14.35 18.84 -3.06
C ALA A 234 -14.37 18.90 -4.59
N ALA A 235 -13.40 19.58 -5.20
CA ALA A 235 -13.27 19.65 -6.66
C ALA A 235 -12.97 18.27 -7.28
N ALA A 236 -12.12 17.45 -6.66
CA ALA A 236 -11.88 16.08 -7.10
C ALA A 236 -13.14 15.21 -6.96
N ARG A 237 -13.80 15.29 -5.80
CA ARG A 237 -15.00 14.54 -5.42
C ARG A 237 -16.18 14.73 -6.38
N GLN A 238 -16.30 15.91 -6.98
CA GLN A 238 -17.31 16.20 -8.01
C GLN A 238 -17.16 15.33 -9.27
N LYS A 239 -15.97 14.78 -9.53
CA LYS A 239 -15.73 13.85 -10.65
C LYS A 239 -16.16 12.41 -10.35
N MET A 240 -16.35 12.04 -9.07
CA MET A 240 -16.96 10.77 -8.69
C MET A 240 -18.46 10.83 -8.98
N ARG A 241 -18.90 10.08 -10.00
CA ARG A 241 -20.32 9.99 -10.39
C ARG A 241 -21.11 8.94 -9.60
N LEU A 242 -20.42 8.09 -8.85
CA LEU A 242 -21.03 7.20 -7.88
C LEU A 242 -21.31 7.95 -6.57
N PRO A 243 -22.38 7.61 -5.84
CA PRO A 243 -22.48 7.98 -4.43
C PRO A 243 -21.22 7.54 -3.70
N MET A 244 -20.66 8.39 -2.85
CA MET A 244 -19.47 8.08 -2.05
C MET A 244 -19.78 8.32 -0.58
N TYR A 245 -19.29 7.41 0.24
CA TYR A 245 -19.40 7.42 1.69
C TYR A 245 -18.00 7.51 2.28
N GLU A 246 -17.66 8.69 2.78
CA GLU A 246 -16.38 9.01 3.36
C GLU A 246 -16.32 8.55 4.83
N VAL A 247 -15.16 8.07 5.25
CA VAL A 247 -14.81 7.73 6.63
C VAL A 247 -13.73 8.71 7.10
N PHE A 248 -13.88 9.28 8.29
CA PHE A 248 -12.89 10.20 8.84
C PHE A 248 -11.53 9.53 9.07
N GLY A 249 -10.47 10.21 8.62
CA GLY A 249 -9.07 9.88 8.90
C GLY A 249 -8.37 11.04 9.63
N GLY A 250 -7.30 10.73 10.35
CA GLY A 250 -6.68 11.67 11.29
C GLY A 250 -6.02 12.87 10.60
N HIS A 251 -5.53 12.67 9.37
CA HIS A 251 -5.01 13.76 8.54
C HIS A 251 -6.09 14.71 8.02
N GLY A 252 -7.36 14.31 8.10
CA GLY A 252 -8.50 15.17 7.82
C GLY A 252 -8.72 16.24 8.90
N GLY A 253 -8.16 16.05 10.10
CA GLY A 253 -8.20 17.03 11.17
C GLY A 253 -7.18 18.15 10.95
N ASN A 254 -7.56 19.41 11.19
CA ASN A 254 -6.69 20.56 10.98
C ASN A 254 -5.50 20.53 11.95
N TYR A 255 -4.28 20.22 11.46
CA TYR A 255 -3.06 20.15 12.29
C TYR A 255 -2.66 21.48 12.93
N SER A 256 -3.20 22.62 12.47
CA SER A 256 -2.89 23.93 13.05
C SER A 256 -3.76 24.30 14.25
N GLU A 257 -4.87 23.59 14.45
CA GLU A 257 -5.72 23.71 15.63
C GLU A 257 -5.31 22.66 16.68
N PRO A 258 -5.76 22.79 17.95
CA PRO A 258 -5.60 21.71 18.92
C PRO A 258 -6.00 20.38 18.28
N LYS A 259 -5.21 19.32 18.50
CA LYS A 259 -5.65 17.93 18.23
C LYS A 259 -7.10 17.86 18.71
N HIS A 260 -8.04 17.40 17.86
CA HIS A 260 -9.53 17.38 18.02
C HIS A 260 -10.35 18.19 16.98
N SER A 261 -9.74 18.91 16.03
CA SER A 261 -10.52 19.64 15.00
C SER A 261 -11.02 18.73 13.87
N VAL A 262 -12.23 18.17 14.01
CA VAL A 262 -12.98 17.46 12.94
C VAL A 262 -13.86 18.40 12.09
N GLY A 263 -13.80 19.70 12.34
CA GLY A 263 -14.69 20.71 11.77
C GLY A 263 -14.65 20.79 10.25
N HIS A 264 -13.45 20.82 9.65
CA HIS A 264 -13.32 20.85 8.19
C HIS A 264 -13.88 19.58 7.54
N TYR A 265 -13.58 18.38 8.06
CA TYR A 265 -14.21 17.17 7.56
C TYR A 265 -15.75 17.28 7.56
N ARG A 266 -16.31 17.73 8.69
CA ARG A 266 -17.76 17.88 8.89
C ARG A 266 -18.41 18.85 7.92
N LEU A 267 -17.71 19.93 7.54
CA LEU A 267 -18.19 20.90 6.57
C LEU A 267 -18.28 20.33 5.15
N TYR A 268 -17.33 19.48 4.76
CA TYR A 268 -17.21 18.99 3.38
C TYR A 268 -17.87 17.62 3.17
N CYS A 269 -17.79 16.72 4.16
CA CYS A 269 -18.25 15.33 4.08
C CYS A 269 -19.56 15.07 4.85
N GLY A 270 -19.86 15.85 5.89
CA GLY A 270 -21.01 15.62 6.78
C GLY A 270 -20.62 14.92 8.09
N PRO A 271 -21.54 14.22 8.77
CA PRO A 271 -21.22 13.61 10.05
C PRO A 271 -20.11 12.55 9.91
N ASP A 272 -19.25 12.49 10.92
CA ASP A 272 -18.08 11.62 11.03
C ASP A 272 -18.42 10.19 11.50
N TRP A 273 -19.66 9.96 11.94
CA TRP A 273 -20.25 8.63 12.09
C TRP A 273 -21.73 8.61 11.70
N TYR A 274 -22.15 7.56 11.01
CA TYR A 274 -23.51 7.37 10.50
C TYR A 274 -23.69 5.95 9.94
N ALA A 275 -24.90 5.63 9.48
CA ALA A 275 -25.17 4.35 8.81
C ALA A 275 -26.13 4.52 7.63
N PHE A 276 -26.12 3.55 6.72
CA PHE A 276 -27.08 3.46 5.61
C PHE A 276 -27.35 2.02 5.21
N HIS A 277 -28.49 1.76 4.59
CA HIS A 277 -28.83 0.45 4.05
C HIS A 277 -28.73 0.41 2.52
N TYR A 278 -28.26 -0.72 1.99
CA TYR A 278 -28.29 -1.04 0.57
C TYR A 278 -28.38 -2.55 0.37
N GLY A 279 -29.31 -3.02 -0.44
CA GLY A 279 -29.41 -4.45 -0.79
C GLY A 279 -29.74 -5.35 0.40
N GLY A 280 -30.25 -4.81 1.51
CA GLY A 280 -30.49 -5.57 2.74
C GLY A 280 -29.23 -5.72 3.63
N VAL A 281 -28.15 -5.01 3.30
CA VAL A 281 -26.96 -4.86 4.14
C VAL A 281 -26.96 -3.46 4.75
N CYS A 282 -26.63 -3.38 6.03
CA CYS A 282 -26.35 -2.15 6.74
C CYS A 282 -24.84 -1.83 6.65
N PHE A 283 -24.51 -0.62 6.22
CA PHE A 283 -23.17 -0.08 6.22
C PHE A 283 -23.04 0.89 7.39
N VAL A 284 -22.12 0.61 8.30
CA VAL A 284 -21.82 1.46 9.45
C VAL A 284 -20.50 2.17 9.19
N ILE A 285 -20.55 3.50 9.27
CA ILE A 285 -19.39 4.38 9.17
C ILE A 285 -19.10 4.94 10.56
N SER A 286 -17.88 4.78 11.03
CA SER A 286 -17.47 5.20 12.37
C SER A 286 -16.21 6.04 12.33
N ASP A 287 -16.11 7.01 13.23
CA ASP A 287 -14.84 7.62 13.58
C ASP A 287 -14.06 6.65 14.49
N GLY A 288 -13.07 5.98 13.89
CA GLY A 288 -12.13 5.11 14.60
C GLY A 288 -10.89 5.83 15.14
N GLN A 289 -10.77 7.14 14.93
CA GLN A 289 -9.65 7.97 15.37
C GLN A 289 -9.89 8.49 16.79
N TYR A 290 -10.02 7.57 17.75
CA TYR A 290 -10.30 7.92 19.15
C TYR A 290 -9.29 8.91 19.78
N GLY A 291 -8.05 8.96 19.28
CA GLY A 291 -7.06 9.96 19.71
C GLY A 291 -7.35 11.40 19.23
N TYR A 292 -8.26 11.56 18.28
CA TYR A 292 -8.76 12.83 17.75
C TYR A 292 -10.17 13.16 18.26
N MET A 293 -10.82 12.28 19.02
CA MET A 293 -12.10 12.57 19.66
C MET A 293 -11.91 13.10 21.09
N THR A 294 -12.81 13.96 21.55
CA THR A 294 -12.97 14.20 22.99
C THR A 294 -13.62 12.96 23.64
N ASP A 295 -13.48 12.81 24.96
CA ASP A 295 -14.14 11.71 25.67
C ASP A 295 -15.68 11.78 25.57
N ALA A 296 -16.24 12.99 25.46
CA ALA A 296 -17.68 13.18 25.27
C ALA A 296 -18.12 12.72 23.88
N SER A 297 -17.42 13.14 22.82
CA SER A 297 -17.69 12.69 21.44
C SER A 297 -17.54 11.18 21.29
N ARG A 298 -16.53 10.56 21.93
CA ARG A 298 -16.38 9.09 21.94
C ARG A 298 -17.58 8.40 22.56
N ARG A 299 -17.99 8.80 23.77
CA ARG A 299 -19.17 8.25 24.45
C ARG A 299 -20.45 8.46 23.65
N ARG A 300 -20.57 9.59 22.96
CA ARG A 300 -21.70 9.92 22.10
C ARG A 300 -21.83 8.91 20.95
N GLN A 301 -20.74 8.65 20.22
CA GLN A 301 -20.69 7.65 19.16
C GLN A 301 -20.98 6.23 19.69
N GLU A 302 -20.37 5.83 20.80
CA GLU A 302 -20.60 4.51 21.43
C GLU A 302 -22.08 4.32 21.79
N THR A 303 -22.68 5.34 22.42
CA THR A 303 -24.11 5.36 22.79
C THR A 303 -25.00 5.26 21.55
N TRP A 304 -24.68 6.02 20.49
CA TRP A 304 -25.40 5.94 19.22
C TRP A 304 -25.30 4.55 18.61
N LEU A 305 -24.11 3.96 18.56
CA LEU A 305 -23.90 2.66 17.95
C LEU A 305 -24.70 1.57 18.67
N GLU A 306 -24.68 1.58 20.01
CA GLU A 306 -25.49 0.65 20.82
C GLU A 306 -26.99 0.78 20.53
N ARG A 307 -27.51 2.01 20.51
CA ARG A 307 -28.93 2.29 20.24
C ARG A 307 -29.33 1.95 18.82
N PHE A 308 -28.51 2.34 17.84
CA PHE A 308 -28.72 2.03 16.43
C PHE A 308 -28.84 0.52 16.24
N CYS A 309 -27.90 -0.24 16.80
CA CYS A 309 -27.92 -1.68 16.63
C CYS A 309 -29.04 -2.38 17.41
N ALA A 310 -29.48 -1.82 18.55
CA ALA A 310 -30.69 -2.29 19.22
C ALA A 310 -31.97 -2.07 18.38
N ALA A 311 -31.98 -1.03 17.53
CA ALA A 311 -33.09 -0.75 16.62
C ALA A 311 -33.04 -1.56 15.31
N LEU A 312 -31.93 -2.25 15.01
CA LEU A 312 -31.83 -3.07 13.80
C LEU A 312 -32.67 -4.35 13.88
N PRO A 313 -33.35 -4.75 12.79
CA PRO A 313 -33.97 -6.07 12.72
C PRO A 313 -32.96 -7.19 12.98
N ALA A 314 -33.41 -8.24 13.67
CA ALA A 314 -32.59 -9.42 13.94
C ALA A 314 -32.05 -10.04 12.64
N GLY A 315 -30.76 -10.38 12.61
CA GLY A 315 -30.11 -11.00 11.46
C GLY A 315 -29.69 -10.04 10.34
N THR A 316 -29.90 -8.73 10.51
CA THR A 316 -29.36 -7.69 9.62
C THR A 316 -27.86 -7.91 9.38
N LYS A 317 -27.44 -7.95 8.11
CA LYS A 317 -26.02 -8.06 7.75
C LYS A 317 -25.37 -6.70 7.86
N ILE A 318 -24.17 -6.65 8.44
CA ILE A 318 -23.44 -5.40 8.66
C ILE A 318 -22.09 -5.43 7.96
N VAL A 319 -21.76 -4.37 7.23
CA VAL A 319 -20.40 -4.03 6.82
C VAL A 319 -19.97 -2.83 7.66
N TYR A 320 -18.90 -2.98 8.43
CA TYR A 320 -18.38 -1.93 9.29
C TYR A 320 -17.17 -1.27 8.63
N SER A 321 -17.09 0.06 8.62
CA SER A 321 -15.98 0.80 8.04
C SER A 321 -15.44 1.85 9.00
N ALA A 322 -14.12 1.86 9.17
CA ALA A 322 -13.39 2.84 9.98
C ALA A 322 -11.99 3.05 9.39
N HIS A 323 -11.29 4.12 9.76
CA HIS A 323 -9.94 4.35 9.25
C HIS A 323 -8.90 3.40 9.86
N TYR A 324 -9.01 3.18 11.18
CA TYR A 324 -8.25 2.19 11.95
C TYR A 324 -9.11 0.97 12.26
N PRO A 325 -8.52 -0.17 12.63
CA PRO A 325 -9.27 -1.17 13.41
C PRO A 325 -9.77 -0.50 14.69
N THR A 326 -10.98 -0.82 15.10
CA THR A 326 -11.52 -0.30 16.35
C THR A 326 -11.87 -1.48 17.26
N PRO A 327 -11.38 -1.51 18.51
CA PRO A 327 -11.86 -2.46 19.51
C PRO A 327 -13.28 -2.11 19.90
N ILE A 328 -14.24 -2.77 19.28
CA ILE A 328 -15.62 -2.78 19.77
C ILE A 328 -16.07 -4.24 19.93
N GLU A 329 -15.29 -5.02 20.69
CA GLU A 329 -15.56 -6.44 20.94
C GLU A 329 -17.03 -6.71 21.27
N PRO A 330 -17.71 -5.96 22.17
CA PRO A 330 -19.12 -6.20 22.47
C PRO A 330 -20.02 -6.06 21.23
N PHE A 331 -19.71 -5.12 20.33
CA PHE A 331 -20.42 -4.93 19.07
C PHE A 331 -20.16 -6.09 18.11
N PHE A 332 -18.90 -6.49 17.93
CA PHE A 332 -18.54 -7.60 17.04
C PHE A 332 -19.13 -8.92 17.51
N GLU A 333 -19.17 -9.18 18.81
CA GLU A 333 -19.76 -10.37 19.38
C GLU A 333 -21.28 -10.40 19.22
N ARG A 334 -21.95 -9.25 19.46
CA ARG A 334 -23.41 -9.16 19.39
C ARG A 334 -23.94 -9.15 17.96
N HIS A 335 -23.24 -8.51 17.04
CA HIS A 335 -23.77 -8.24 15.69
C HIS A 335 -23.05 -8.97 14.55
N ARG A 336 -21.85 -9.52 14.79
CA ARG A 336 -21.05 -10.34 13.84
C ARG A 336 -21.13 -9.82 12.39
N PRO A 337 -20.54 -8.66 12.09
CA PRO A 337 -20.55 -8.10 10.74
C PRO A 337 -19.96 -9.08 9.73
N ILE A 338 -20.40 -8.96 8.48
CA ILE A 338 -19.90 -9.81 7.38
C ILE A 338 -18.53 -9.36 6.86
N ALA A 339 -18.11 -8.13 7.18
CA ALA A 339 -16.78 -7.60 6.89
C ALA A 339 -16.47 -6.31 7.68
N PHE A 340 -15.16 -6.07 7.89
CA PHE A 340 -14.60 -4.79 8.33
C PHE A 340 -13.74 -4.20 7.20
N LEU A 341 -13.99 -2.95 6.81
CA LEU A 341 -13.23 -2.21 5.80
C LEU A 341 -12.41 -1.08 6.44
N TYR A 342 -11.12 -0.95 6.08
CA TYR A 342 -10.26 0.14 6.59
C TYR A 342 -9.09 0.49 5.66
N GLY A 343 -8.34 1.56 6.00
CA GLY A 343 -7.29 2.14 5.14
C GLY A 343 -5.89 2.28 5.75
N HIS A 344 -5.80 2.66 7.03
CA HIS A 344 -4.61 3.35 7.60
C HIS A 344 -3.23 2.70 7.36
N TRP A 345 -3.14 1.36 7.26
CA TRP A 345 -1.84 0.70 7.07
C TRP A 345 -1.23 0.88 5.68
N HIS A 346 -1.95 1.54 4.76
CA HIS A 346 -1.53 1.81 3.40
C HIS A 346 -1.09 0.54 2.66
N ASP A 347 -1.82 -0.54 2.87
CA ASP A 347 -1.47 -1.86 2.36
C ASP A 347 -2.75 -2.65 2.07
N ASN A 348 -2.67 -3.64 1.20
CA ASN A 348 -3.80 -4.52 0.93
C ASN A 348 -3.72 -5.70 1.88
N THR A 349 -4.37 -5.67 3.05
CA THR A 349 -4.34 -6.76 4.04
C THR A 349 -5.66 -7.52 4.17
N LEU A 350 -5.55 -8.82 4.44
CA LEU A 350 -6.67 -9.68 4.80
C LEU A 350 -6.28 -10.45 6.07
N ASN A 351 -6.97 -10.13 7.16
CA ASN A 351 -6.97 -10.89 8.39
C ASN A 351 -8.39 -11.33 8.72
N TYR A 352 -8.53 -12.13 9.77
CA TYR A 352 -9.83 -12.50 10.30
C TYR A 352 -9.86 -12.19 11.79
N TYR A 353 -11.00 -11.72 12.27
CA TYR A 353 -11.35 -11.84 13.68
C TYR A 353 -12.39 -12.95 13.77
N ARG A 354 -12.00 -14.09 14.34
CA ARG A 354 -12.76 -15.35 14.25
C ARG A 354 -13.02 -15.74 12.79
N ASP A 355 -14.22 -15.49 12.26
CA ASP A 355 -14.64 -15.73 10.87
C ASP A 355 -14.92 -14.46 10.05
N VAL A 356 -14.86 -13.28 10.67
CA VAL A 356 -15.14 -11.99 10.03
C VAL A 356 -13.88 -11.48 9.31
N PRO A 357 -13.92 -11.20 7.99
CA PRO A 357 -12.78 -10.65 7.28
C PRO A 357 -12.53 -9.18 7.64
N TYR A 358 -11.28 -8.87 7.98
CA TYR A 358 -10.76 -7.52 8.18
C TYR A 358 -9.90 -7.13 6.97
N LEU A 359 -10.35 -6.12 6.23
CA LEU A 359 -9.81 -5.75 4.93
C LEU A 359 -9.19 -4.37 4.97
N CYS A 360 -7.86 -4.31 4.87
CA CYS A 360 -7.19 -3.07 4.49
C CYS A 360 -7.15 -2.99 2.97
N THR A 361 -7.51 -1.84 2.42
CA THR A 361 -7.23 -1.53 1.02
C THR A 361 -5.98 -0.65 0.97
N GLY A 362 -5.08 -0.92 0.01
CA GLY A 362 -3.96 -0.03 -0.27
C GLY A 362 -4.46 1.31 -0.81
N PRO A 363 -3.76 2.43 -0.54
CA PRO A 363 -4.24 3.77 -0.81
C PRO A 363 -4.50 3.97 -2.31
N ILE A 364 -5.57 4.72 -2.63
CA ILE A 364 -5.86 5.10 -4.01
C ILE A 364 -4.77 6.04 -4.56
N ARG A 365 -4.19 6.87 -3.68
CA ARG A 365 -3.10 7.82 -3.91
C ARG A 365 -2.35 7.99 -2.58
N SER A 366 -1.04 7.90 -2.52
CA SER A 366 -0.31 8.36 -1.32
C SER A 366 1.15 8.66 -1.67
N HIS A 367 1.74 9.59 -0.91
CA HIS A 367 3.18 9.88 -0.90
C HIS A 367 3.93 9.08 0.18
N ASP A 368 3.23 8.27 0.96
CA ASP A 368 3.76 7.58 2.14
C ASP A 368 4.37 6.21 1.83
N ASN A 369 5.13 5.68 2.81
CA ASN A 369 5.99 4.51 2.80
C ASN A 369 5.24 3.17 2.68
N GLY A 370 4.13 3.09 1.95
CA GLY A 370 3.08 2.08 2.13
C GLY A 370 2.90 1.07 1.01
N ALA A 371 2.30 1.50 -0.10
CA ALA A 371 1.99 0.64 -1.21
C ALA A 371 2.16 1.44 -2.51
N MET A 372 3.30 1.22 -3.15
CA MET A 372 3.68 1.81 -4.44
C MET A 372 2.81 1.31 -5.63
N THR A 373 1.74 0.57 -5.34
CA THR A 373 0.72 0.14 -6.30
C THR A 373 -0.61 0.64 -5.80
N ARG A 374 -1.06 1.74 -6.39
CA ARG A 374 -2.38 2.33 -6.11
C ARG A 374 -3.46 1.34 -6.47
N THR A 375 -4.29 1.01 -5.48
CA THR A 375 -5.29 -0.03 -5.62
C THR A 375 -6.64 0.44 -5.14
N TYR A 376 -7.67 -0.27 -5.58
CA TYR A 376 -9.00 -0.26 -5.00
C TYR A 376 -9.49 -1.70 -4.93
N LYS A 377 -10.54 -1.93 -4.14
CA LYS A 377 -11.26 -3.20 -4.13
C LYS A 377 -12.61 -3.03 -4.80
N LEU A 378 -12.90 -3.85 -5.81
CA LEU A 378 -14.27 -4.06 -6.23
C LEU A 378 -14.88 -5.11 -5.30
N CYS A 379 -15.88 -4.69 -4.55
CA CYS A 379 -16.56 -5.48 -3.55
C CYS A 379 -17.89 -5.98 -4.11
N ARG A 380 -18.21 -7.26 -3.90
CA ARG A 380 -19.47 -7.87 -4.33
C ARG A 380 -20.15 -8.50 -3.15
N VAL A 381 -21.41 -8.16 -2.94
CA VAL A 381 -22.26 -8.83 -1.97
C VAL A 381 -23.20 -9.75 -2.74
N ARG A 382 -23.08 -11.06 -2.47
CA ARG A 382 -23.97 -12.10 -3.01
C ARG A 382 -24.39 -13.02 -1.89
N ASP A 383 -25.68 -13.33 -1.80
CA ASP A 383 -26.24 -14.16 -0.73
C ASP A 383 -25.81 -13.71 0.68
N GLY A 384 -25.70 -12.39 0.89
CA GLY A 384 -25.28 -11.80 2.16
C GLY A 384 -23.81 -12.05 2.54
N ARG A 385 -22.97 -12.47 1.60
CA ARG A 385 -21.52 -12.66 1.78
C ARG A 385 -20.74 -11.68 0.92
N LEU A 386 -19.67 -11.14 1.49
CA LEU A 386 -18.74 -10.26 0.78
C LEU A 386 -17.66 -11.10 0.07
N SER A 387 -17.46 -10.84 -1.21
CA SER A 387 -16.19 -11.11 -1.90
C SER A 387 -15.56 -9.83 -2.40
N THR A 388 -14.24 -9.81 -2.57
CA THR A 388 -13.55 -8.66 -3.17
C THR A 388 -12.58 -9.06 -4.26
N GLU A 389 -12.20 -8.08 -5.07
CA GLU A 389 -11.13 -8.19 -6.04
C GLU A 389 -10.27 -6.93 -5.96
N THR A 390 -9.00 -7.08 -5.60
CA THR A 390 -8.07 -5.94 -5.59
C THR A 390 -7.65 -5.59 -7.02
N ARG A 391 -7.82 -4.35 -7.46
CA ARG A 391 -7.50 -3.87 -8.82
C ARG A 391 -6.60 -2.65 -8.76
N ALA A 392 -5.83 -2.40 -9.82
CA ALA A 392 -4.98 -1.21 -9.92
C ALA A 392 -5.71 -0.04 -10.57
N THR A 393 -5.45 1.18 -10.09
CA THR A 393 -5.95 2.41 -10.72
C THR A 393 -5.02 2.91 -11.82
N GLY A 394 -5.54 3.78 -12.68
CA GLY A 394 -4.73 4.49 -13.67
C GLY A 394 -4.20 3.65 -14.82
N GLN A 395 -4.87 2.54 -15.14
CA GLN A 395 -4.47 1.64 -16.21
C GLN A 395 -5.39 1.86 -17.41
N VAL A 396 -4.88 2.49 -18.45
CA VAL A 396 -5.66 2.79 -19.67
C VAL A 396 -5.19 1.89 -20.81
N ARG A 397 -5.98 0.85 -21.12
CA ARG A 397 -5.74 -0.07 -22.25
C ARG A 397 -4.28 -0.57 -22.31
N ARG A 398 -3.76 -0.99 -21.17
CA ARG A 398 -2.38 -1.50 -21.06
C ARG A 398 -2.29 -2.85 -21.78
N LEU A 399 -1.25 -3.00 -22.61
CA LEU A 399 -0.94 -4.24 -23.32
C LEU A 399 0.56 -4.35 -23.57
N ASP A 400 1.26 -4.99 -22.63
CA ASP A 400 2.69 -5.22 -22.70
C ASP A 400 2.96 -6.68 -23.08
N VAL A 401 3.55 -6.91 -24.25
CA VAL A 401 4.07 -8.25 -24.61
C VAL A 401 5.45 -8.40 -23.98
N THR A 402 5.55 -9.29 -22.99
CA THR A 402 6.75 -9.48 -22.15
C THR A 402 7.58 -10.68 -22.59
N VAL A 403 6.94 -11.63 -23.28
CA VAL A 403 7.65 -12.72 -23.96
C VAL A 403 6.97 -13.00 -25.31
N PRO A 404 7.70 -12.92 -26.44
CA PRO A 404 9.12 -12.56 -26.55
C PRO A 404 9.38 -11.06 -26.34
N GLN A 405 10.59 -10.71 -25.89
CA GLN A 405 11.06 -9.32 -25.88
C GLN A 405 11.26 -8.81 -27.31
N ASP A 406 11.12 -7.50 -27.52
CA ASP A 406 11.35 -6.91 -28.83
C ASP A 406 12.83 -7.06 -29.25
N GLY A 407 13.05 -7.51 -30.47
CA GLY A 407 14.38 -7.85 -31.01
C GLY A 407 14.98 -9.14 -30.45
N ALA A 408 14.27 -9.93 -29.64
CA ALA A 408 14.83 -11.13 -29.03
C ALA A 408 15.19 -12.22 -30.06
N ALA A 409 16.29 -12.93 -29.80
CA ALA A 409 16.61 -14.20 -30.44
C ALA A 409 16.14 -15.36 -29.57
N VAL A 410 15.20 -16.16 -30.08
CA VAL A 410 14.57 -17.28 -29.37
C VAL A 410 15.04 -18.60 -29.98
N SER A 411 15.64 -19.45 -29.16
CA SER A 411 16.05 -20.80 -29.59
C SER A 411 14.84 -21.67 -29.90
N ARG A 412 14.85 -22.29 -31.09
CA ARG A 412 13.86 -23.31 -31.50
C ARG A 412 14.06 -24.66 -30.82
N GLN A 413 15.28 -24.94 -30.33
CA GLN A 413 15.62 -26.23 -29.73
C GLN A 413 14.87 -26.50 -28.42
N GLY A 414 14.36 -25.44 -27.76
CA GLY A 414 13.48 -25.58 -26.58
C GLY A 414 12.09 -26.14 -26.88
N GLY A 415 11.73 -26.34 -28.16
CA GLY A 415 10.47 -26.96 -28.60
C GLY A 415 9.23 -26.07 -28.50
N LYS A 416 9.26 -25.01 -27.67
CA LYS A 416 8.16 -24.06 -27.48
C LYS A 416 8.66 -22.65 -27.15
N LEU A 417 7.88 -21.63 -27.52
CA LEU A 417 8.00 -20.25 -27.04
C LEU A 417 6.87 -19.98 -26.05
N MET A 418 7.22 -19.62 -24.81
CA MET A 418 6.24 -19.15 -23.81
C MET A 418 5.80 -17.75 -24.19
N VAL A 419 4.58 -17.57 -24.71
CA VAL A 419 4.01 -16.24 -24.98
C VAL A 419 3.47 -15.68 -23.68
N ARG A 420 3.89 -14.47 -23.30
CA ARG A 420 3.40 -13.79 -22.08
C ARG A 420 3.07 -12.34 -22.37
N VAL A 421 1.92 -11.92 -21.87
CA VAL A 421 1.34 -10.60 -22.11
C VAL A 421 0.73 -10.09 -20.81
N SER A 422 1.06 -8.87 -20.41
CA SER A 422 0.32 -8.15 -19.36
C SER A 422 -0.77 -7.30 -20.00
N ALA A 423 -2.03 -7.56 -19.70
CA ALA A 423 -3.18 -6.84 -20.24
C ALA A 423 -4.08 -6.35 -19.12
N LEU A 424 -4.30 -5.03 -19.03
CA LEU A 424 -5.05 -4.42 -17.93
C LEU A 424 -5.75 -3.14 -18.36
N HIS A 425 -6.98 -2.97 -17.88
CA HIS A 425 -7.70 -1.71 -17.96
C HIS A 425 -8.43 -1.48 -16.63
N THR A 426 -8.34 -0.28 -16.06
CA THR A 426 -8.98 0.02 -14.78
C THR A 426 -10.51 0.00 -14.91
N PRO A 427 -11.16 0.69 -15.86
CA PRO A 427 -12.62 0.73 -15.94
C PRO A 427 -13.30 -0.57 -16.36
N THR A 428 -12.64 -1.48 -17.09
CA THR A 428 -13.28 -2.67 -17.69
C THR A 428 -12.51 -3.95 -17.41
N TYR A 429 -13.13 -5.10 -17.61
CA TYR A 429 -12.44 -6.40 -17.53
C TYR A 429 -11.88 -6.77 -18.89
N VAL A 430 -10.58 -7.08 -18.99
CA VAL A 430 -10.04 -7.75 -20.18
C VAL A 430 -10.63 -9.17 -20.22
N ARG A 431 -11.34 -9.51 -21.29
CA ARG A 431 -12.04 -10.79 -21.46
C ARG A 431 -11.27 -11.79 -22.29
N SER A 432 -10.51 -11.31 -23.26
CA SER A 432 -9.67 -12.17 -24.10
C SER A 432 -8.42 -11.43 -24.55
N VAL A 433 -7.37 -12.22 -24.76
CA VAL A 433 -6.14 -11.78 -25.40
C VAL A 433 -5.75 -12.83 -26.44
N GLU A 434 -5.57 -12.39 -27.68
CA GLU A 434 -5.15 -13.26 -28.80
C GLU A 434 -3.85 -12.71 -29.38
N ALA A 435 -2.91 -13.61 -29.70
CA ALA A 435 -1.70 -13.29 -30.44
C ALA A 435 -1.76 -13.90 -31.85
N VAL A 436 -1.39 -13.13 -32.86
CA VAL A 436 -1.22 -13.59 -34.24
C VAL A 436 0.25 -13.46 -34.61
N VAL A 437 0.89 -14.59 -34.91
CA VAL A 437 2.31 -14.66 -35.27
C VAL A 437 2.47 -14.86 -36.77
N ARG A 438 3.40 -14.11 -37.37
CA ARG A 438 3.72 -14.13 -38.81
C ARG A 438 5.23 -14.27 -39.00
N GLY A 439 5.66 -15.36 -39.61
CA GLY A 439 7.03 -15.52 -40.12
C GLY A 439 7.15 -15.00 -41.55
N ALA A 440 8.38 -14.78 -42.02
CA ALA A 440 8.64 -14.21 -43.35
C ALA A 440 7.96 -14.95 -44.53
N ASN A 441 7.85 -16.29 -44.44
CA ASN A 441 7.32 -17.14 -45.51
C ASN A 441 6.06 -17.94 -45.10
N GLY A 442 5.51 -17.68 -43.91
CA GLY A 442 4.43 -18.49 -43.32
C GLY A 442 3.07 -17.80 -43.32
N SER A 443 1.99 -18.60 -43.34
CA SER A 443 0.66 -18.09 -43.02
C SER A 443 0.58 -17.63 -41.56
N PRO A 444 -0.20 -16.58 -41.25
CA PRO A 444 -0.44 -16.18 -39.86
C PRO A 444 -0.99 -17.33 -39.01
N GLN A 445 -0.47 -17.46 -37.79
CA GLN A 445 -0.92 -18.43 -36.80
C GLN A 445 -1.52 -17.70 -35.60
N SER A 446 -2.78 -18.00 -35.28
CA SER A 446 -3.45 -17.51 -34.08
C SER A 446 -3.08 -18.34 -32.86
N ILE A 447 -2.90 -17.67 -31.73
CA ILE A 447 -2.60 -18.23 -30.42
C ILE A 447 -3.56 -17.57 -29.44
N GLU A 448 -4.52 -18.33 -28.95
CA GLU A 448 -5.39 -17.90 -27.86
C GLU A 448 -4.60 -17.94 -26.55
N LEU A 449 -4.63 -16.85 -25.78
CA LEU A 449 -3.94 -16.79 -24.49
C LEU A 449 -4.93 -17.02 -23.35
N GLU A 450 -4.51 -17.81 -22.38
CA GLU A 450 -5.27 -18.03 -21.15
C GLU A 450 -4.83 -17.03 -20.08
N GLN A 451 -5.76 -16.66 -19.18
CA GLN A 451 -5.44 -15.80 -18.04
C GLN A 451 -4.68 -16.60 -16.98
N LEU A 452 -3.39 -16.32 -16.79
CA LEU A 452 -2.49 -17.02 -15.86
C LEU A 452 -2.40 -16.35 -14.48
N GLY A 453 -2.56 -15.02 -14.46
CA GLY A 453 -2.58 -14.17 -13.27
C GLY A 453 -3.72 -13.16 -13.37
N GLN A 454 -3.78 -12.16 -12.49
CA GLN A 454 -4.84 -11.15 -12.64
C GLN A 454 -4.62 -10.32 -13.91
N TRP A 455 -3.37 -10.03 -14.24
CA TRP A 455 -2.99 -9.17 -15.37
C TRP A 455 -2.27 -9.96 -16.47
N THR A 456 -1.69 -11.11 -16.14
CA THR A 456 -0.87 -11.90 -17.05
C THR A 456 -1.70 -12.90 -17.83
N TRP A 457 -1.53 -12.87 -19.15
CA TRP A 457 -2.09 -13.80 -20.11
C TRP A 457 -0.94 -14.56 -20.79
N GLY A 458 -1.16 -15.81 -21.15
CA GLY A 458 -0.13 -16.56 -21.84
C GLY A 458 -0.56 -17.90 -22.41
N ALA A 459 0.29 -18.42 -23.27
CA ALA A 459 0.20 -19.74 -23.87
C ALA A 459 1.61 -20.22 -24.23
N ASP A 460 1.75 -21.50 -24.55
CA ASP A 460 2.99 -22.05 -25.07
C ASP A 460 2.81 -22.32 -26.57
N TRP A 461 3.57 -21.64 -27.42
CA TRP A 461 3.53 -21.78 -28.87
C TRP A 461 4.55 -22.82 -29.36
N PRO A 462 4.12 -23.94 -29.97
CA PRO A 462 5.05 -24.98 -30.43
C PRO A 462 5.98 -24.51 -31.56
N LEU A 463 7.29 -24.78 -31.41
CA LEU A 463 8.32 -24.35 -32.38
C LEU A 463 8.75 -25.46 -33.34
N ALA A 464 8.32 -26.71 -33.14
CA ALA A 464 8.78 -27.87 -33.91
C ALA A 464 8.56 -27.78 -35.43
N GLN A 465 7.56 -27.01 -35.87
CA GLN A 465 7.20 -26.83 -37.29
C GLN A 465 7.48 -25.43 -37.82
N GLN A 466 8.07 -24.57 -37.00
CA GLN A 466 8.43 -23.22 -37.44
C GLN A 466 9.74 -23.26 -38.22
N ASP A 467 10.16 -22.16 -38.84
CA ASP A 467 11.46 -22.02 -39.50
C ASP A 467 12.33 -21.03 -38.71
N ALA A 468 13.66 -21.09 -38.87
CA ALA A 468 14.51 -20.03 -38.35
C ALA A 468 14.31 -18.75 -39.18
N GLY A 469 14.35 -17.58 -38.53
CA GLY A 469 14.17 -16.29 -39.21
C GLY A 469 13.35 -15.29 -38.38
N SER A 470 13.00 -14.18 -39.02
CA SER A 470 12.27 -13.08 -38.38
C SER A 470 10.76 -13.34 -38.31
N TYR A 471 10.19 -12.98 -37.16
CA TYR A 471 8.77 -13.09 -36.86
C TYR A 471 8.23 -11.78 -36.30
N THR A 472 6.98 -11.49 -36.63
CA THR A 472 6.18 -10.44 -36.02
C THR A 472 5.02 -11.07 -35.27
N MET A 473 4.78 -10.63 -34.03
CA MET A 473 3.62 -11.00 -33.21
C MET A 473 2.77 -9.76 -32.98
N GLN A 474 1.52 -9.82 -33.43
CA GLN A 474 0.50 -8.84 -33.10
C GLN A 474 -0.39 -9.41 -32.00
N VAL A 475 -0.57 -8.68 -30.91
CA VAL A 475 -1.44 -9.07 -29.80
C VAL A 475 -2.62 -8.13 -29.76
N THR A 476 -3.83 -8.68 -29.58
CA THR A 476 -5.08 -7.94 -29.43
C THR A 476 -5.72 -8.30 -28.09
N ALA A 477 -6.04 -7.31 -27.27
CA ALA A 477 -6.88 -7.48 -26.09
C ALA A 477 -8.29 -6.95 -26.37
N VAL A 478 -9.30 -7.59 -25.81
CA VAL A 478 -10.72 -7.18 -25.87
C VAL A 478 -11.30 -7.12 -24.47
N ASP A 479 -11.99 -6.04 -24.14
CA ASP A 479 -12.65 -5.89 -22.84
C ASP A 479 -14.12 -6.35 -22.82
N ASP A 480 -14.73 -6.34 -21.64
CA ASP A 480 -16.12 -6.73 -21.41
C ASP A 480 -17.17 -5.76 -21.98
N ARG A 481 -16.73 -4.66 -22.60
CA ARG A 481 -17.55 -3.74 -23.40
C ARG A 481 -17.31 -3.90 -24.91
N GLY A 482 -16.44 -4.84 -25.31
CA GLY A 482 -16.08 -5.08 -26.69
C GLY A 482 -15.07 -4.10 -27.28
N ALA A 483 -14.48 -3.21 -26.46
CA ALA A 483 -13.40 -2.35 -26.93
C ALA A 483 -12.11 -3.17 -27.07
N SER A 484 -11.34 -2.91 -28.13
CA SER A 484 -10.09 -3.62 -28.39
C SER A 484 -8.90 -2.67 -28.61
N TRP A 485 -7.71 -3.16 -28.29
CA TRP A 485 -6.44 -2.46 -28.53
C TRP A 485 -5.32 -3.47 -28.80
N GLN A 486 -4.25 -3.00 -29.43
CA GLN A 486 -3.21 -3.87 -29.99
C GLN A 486 -1.79 -3.44 -29.64
N ALA A 487 -0.90 -4.43 -29.62
CA ALA A 487 0.55 -4.25 -29.49
C ALA A 487 1.27 -5.14 -30.52
N GLU A 488 2.46 -4.73 -30.95
CA GLU A 488 3.32 -5.51 -31.86
C GLU A 488 4.66 -5.82 -31.17
N ARG A 489 5.22 -7.00 -31.47
CA ARG A 489 6.60 -7.36 -31.17
C ARG A 489 7.27 -7.99 -32.37
N ARG A 490 8.57 -7.77 -32.50
CA ARG A 490 9.42 -8.43 -33.49
C ARG A 490 10.46 -9.27 -32.77
N PHE A 491 10.71 -10.46 -33.27
CA PHE A 491 11.71 -11.37 -32.70
C PHE A 491 12.23 -12.29 -33.80
N ALA A 492 13.30 -13.04 -33.52
CA ALA A 492 13.84 -14.03 -34.42
C ALA A 492 13.82 -15.42 -33.76
N LEU A 493 13.46 -16.44 -34.52
CA LEU A 493 13.69 -17.82 -34.16
C LEU A 493 15.08 -18.25 -34.68
N THR A 494 15.89 -18.86 -33.82
CA THR A 494 17.25 -19.29 -34.14
C THR A 494 17.48 -20.77 -33.82
N ASP A 495 18.48 -21.37 -34.48
CA ASP A 495 18.92 -22.74 -34.17
C ASP A 495 20.02 -22.78 -33.10
N GLU A 496 20.36 -21.63 -32.50
CA GLU A 496 21.29 -21.58 -31.36
C GLU A 496 20.74 -22.37 -30.18
N THR A 497 21.60 -23.12 -29.50
CA THR A 497 21.21 -23.86 -28.30
C THR A 497 21.03 -22.90 -27.13
N ALA A 498 19.88 -22.97 -26.47
CA ALA A 498 19.64 -22.24 -25.23
C ALA A 498 20.54 -22.78 -24.09
N PRO A 499 21.00 -21.93 -23.16
CA PRO A 499 21.80 -22.41 -22.04
C PRO A 499 21.01 -23.40 -21.17
N ALA A 500 21.64 -24.50 -20.79
CA ALA A 500 21.01 -25.50 -19.92
C ALA A 500 20.86 -24.96 -18.48
N PRO A 501 19.65 -24.93 -17.90
CA PRO A 501 19.45 -24.47 -16.53
C PRO A 501 20.06 -25.44 -15.52
N ARG A 502 20.87 -24.93 -14.59
CA ARG A 502 21.46 -25.71 -13.50
C ARG A 502 21.49 -24.91 -12.22
N THR A 503 20.96 -25.50 -11.16
CA THR A 503 21.13 -24.99 -9.81
C THR A 503 22.50 -25.32 -9.25
N GLY A 504 22.92 -24.57 -8.23
CA GLY A 504 24.15 -24.77 -7.50
C GLY A 504 23.87 -24.69 -6.00
N GLU A 505 24.61 -23.84 -5.30
CA GLU A 505 24.40 -23.63 -3.86
C GLU A 505 22.99 -23.15 -3.51
N ASP A 506 22.53 -23.56 -2.33
CA ASP A 506 21.26 -23.16 -1.75
C ASP A 506 21.20 -21.67 -1.38
N TRP A 507 19.99 -21.13 -1.42
CA TRP A 507 19.61 -19.81 -0.91
C TRP A 507 18.44 -19.98 0.07
N PRO A 508 18.69 -20.44 1.30
CA PRO A 508 17.66 -21.03 2.15
C PRO A 508 16.70 -20.02 2.81
N MET A 509 17.03 -18.73 2.84
CA MET A 509 16.20 -17.69 3.45
C MET A 509 16.52 -16.32 2.83
N PHE A 510 15.80 -15.26 3.25
CA PHE A 510 15.98 -13.91 2.71
C PHE A 510 17.45 -13.42 2.77
N ILE A 511 18.12 -13.59 3.91
CA ILE A 511 19.57 -13.34 4.04
C ILE A 511 20.27 -14.67 3.74
N ARG A 512 20.89 -14.82 2.55
CA ARG A 512 21.50 -16.09 2.09
C ARG A 512 22.24 -16.82 3.21
N ARG A 513 23.19 -16.13 3.85
CA ARG A 513 23.91 -16.53 5.07
C ARG A 513 24.35 -15.27 5.82
N PRO A 514 24.57 -15.32 7.14
CA PRO A 514 25.09 -14.18 7.89
C PRO A 514 26.42 -13.66 7.30
N ASP A 515 27.42 -14.51 7.14
CA ASP A 515 28.77 -14.14 6.66
C ASP A 515 28.82 -13.53 5.25
N THR A 516 27.86 -13.87 4.38
CA THR A 516 27.83 -13.44 2.97
C THR A 516 26.44 -12.92 2.61
N PRO A 517 26.01 -11.77 3.16
CA PRO A 517 24.64 -11.29 3.05
C PRO A 517 24.35 -10.93 1.58
N ARG A 518 23.56 -11.79 0.93
CA ARG A 518 23.12 -11.67 -0.46
C ARG A 518 24.25 -11.51 -1.51
N ARG A 519 25.47 -12.00 -1.19
CA ARG A 519 26.60 -12.08 -2.13
C ARG A 519 26.85 -13.52 -2.56
N ARG A 520 27.27 -13.70 -3.81
CA ARG A 520 27.83 -14.94 -4.35
C ARG A 520 29.12 -14.69 -5.15
N LYS A 521 30.09 -15.61 -5.07
CA LYS A 521 31.36 -15.53 -5.81
C LYS A 521 31.29 -16.15 -7.22
N ALA A 522 30.60 -17.28 -7.38
CA ALA A 522 30.53 -17.96 -8.67
C ALA A 522 29.69 -17.14 -9.67
N PRO A 523 30.23 -16.82 -10.86
CA PRO A 523 29.63 -15.85 -11.77
C PRO A 523 28.34 -16.37 -12.37
N LEU A 524 27.37 -15.46 -12.49
CA LEU A 524 26.25 -15.54 -13.42
C LEU A 524 26.44 -14.33 -14.33
N ALA A 525 26.77 -14.55 -15.60
CA ALA A 525 27.08 -13.46 -16.51
C ALA A 525 25.89 -13.16 -17.44
N PRO A 526 25.48 -11.88 -17.59
CA PRO A 526 24.56 -11.48 -18.65
C PRO A 526 25.23 -11.55 -20.04
N PRO A 527 24.47 -11.60 -21.15
CA PRO A 527 23.01 -11.54 -21.20
C PRO A 527 22.35 -12.83 -20.70
N LEU A 528 21.33 -12.69 -19.86
CA LEU A 528 20.55 -13.83 -19.39
C LEU A 528 19.41 -14.14 -20.38
N SER A 529 19.10 -15.42 -20.53
CA SER A 529 17.94 -15.91 -21.28
C SER A 529 16.84 -16.35 -20.34
N LEU A 530 15.57 -16.18 -20.73
CA LEU A 530 14.46 -16.73 -19.97
C LEU A 530 14.49 -18.26 -20.05
N ALA A 531 14.58 -18.94 -18.90
CA ALA A 531 14.47 -20.40 -18.82
C ALA A 531 13.00 -20.83 -18.75
N TRP A 532 12.25 -20.24 -17.82
CA TRP A 532 10.83 -20.50 -17.62
C TRP A 532 10.18 -19.37 -16.81
N THR A 533 8.85 -19.31 -16.86
CA THR A 533 8.02 -18.49 -15.96
C THR A 533 6.74 -19.22 -15.60
N ALA A 534 6.34 -19.15 -14.32
CA ALA A 534 5.19 -19.87 -13.79
C ALA A 534 4.39 -19.01 -12.80
N PRO A 535 3.05 -19.09 -12.79
CA PRO A 535 2.22 -18.36 -11.83
C PRO A 535 2.32 -18.98 -10.43
N THR A 536 2.55 -18.13 -9.43
CA THR A 536 2.57 -18.50 -8.00
C THR A 536 1.17 -18.68 -7.40
N GLY A 537 0.13 -18.23 -8.10
CA GLY A 537 -1.26 -18.30 -7.65
C GLY A 537 -1.67 -17.19 -6.66
N GLY A 538 -0.81 -16.19 -6.43
CA GLY A 538 -1.10 -15.02 -5.62
C GLY A 538 -0.12 -13.89 -5.93
N ARG A 539 -0.43 -12.65 -5.50
CA ARG A 539 0.38 -11.47 -5.79
C ARG A 539 1.59 -11.35 -4.89
N ILE A 540 2.62 -10.63 -5.36
CA ILE A 540 3.83 -10.32 -4.60
C ILE A 540 3.86 -8.82 -4.30
N GLN A 541 3.22 -8.42 -3.21
CA GLN A 541 2.99 -7.01 -2.87
C GLN A 541 4.18 -6.36 -2.12
N HIS A 542 5.06 -7.16 -1.53
CA HIS A 542 6.22 -6.74 -0.73
C HIS A 542 7.54 -7.26 -1.30
N ALA A 543 8.66 -6.70 -0.82
CA ALA A 543 9.98 -7.16 -1.23
C ALA A 543 10.34 -8.49 -0.53
N ILE A 544 9.97 -9.58 -1.18
CA ILE A 544 10.30 -10.94 -0.77
C ILE A 544 11.27 -11.58 -1.74
N SER A 545 12.04 -12.55 -1.28
CA SER A 545 12.73 -13.52 -2.12
C SER A 545 11.99 -14.86 -2.16
N PRO A 546 11.90 -15.52 -3.32
CA PRO A 546 11.79 -16.98 -3.31
C PRO A 546 13.03 -17.56 -2.64
N VAL A 547 12.96 -18.80 -2.15
CA VAL A 547 14.10 -19.45 -1.49
C VAL A 547 14.35 -20.81 -2.09
N LEU A 548 15.63 -21.19 -2.19
CA LEU A 548 16.06 -22.44 -2.79
C LEU A 548 16.78 -23.28 -1.74
N ALA A 549 16.32 -24.50 -1.51
CA ALA A 549 16.98 -25.45 -0.63
C ALA A 549 16.85 -26.87 -1.18
N ALA A 550 17.96 -27.62 -1.22
CA ALA A 550 18.02 -29.01 -1.64
C ALA A 550 17.25 -29.29 -2.96
N GLY A 551 17.48 -28.45 -3.97
CA GLY A 551 16.87 -28.62 -5.30
C GLY A 551 15.39 -28.28 -5.41
N ARG A 552 14.85 -27.54 -4.44
CA ARG A 552 13.45 -27.09 -4.42
C ARG A 552 13.36 -25.58 -4.25
N LEU A 553 12.42 -24.96 -4.96
CA LEU A 553 12.22 -23.51 -4.98
C LEU A 553 10.86 -23.18 -4.35
N PHE A 554 10.86 -22.44 -3.24
CA PHE A 554 9.67 -22.10 -2.47
C PHE A 554 9.32 -20.63 -2.59
N VAL A 555 8.03 -20.32 -2.69
CA VAL A 555 7.51 -18.96 -2.75
C VAL A 555 6.10 -18.87 -2.15
N GLY A 556 5.87 -17.85 -1.34
CA GLY A 556 4.55 -17.50 -0.81
C GLY A 556 3.84 -16.52 -1.74
N GLY A 557 2.54 -16.74 -1.98
CA GLY A 557 1.68 -15.83 -2.74
C GLY A 557 0.63 -15.18 -1.84
N ALA A 558 0.38 -13.89 -2.03
CA ALA A 558 -0.62 -13.14 -1.28
C ALA A 558 -1.92 -12.96 -2.07
N VAL A 559 -3.02 -13.52 -1.54
CA VAL A 559 -4.38 -13.23 -2.02
C VAL A 559 -5.14 -12.57 -0.87
N CYS A 560 -5.43 -11.28 -1.01
CA CYS A 560 -5.95 -10.42 0.06
C CYS A 560 -7.44 -10.13 -0.15
N ASP A 561 -8.16 -11.08 -0.71
CA ASP A 561 -9.50 -10.92 -1.27
C ASP A 561 -10.40 -12.04 -0.72
N PRO A 562 -11.34 -11.77 0.21
CA PRO A 562 -12.26 -12.80 0.68
C PRO A 562 -13.15 -13.28 -0.46
N GLY A 563 -13.59 -14.54 -0.39
CA GLY A 563 -14.45 -15.16 -1.40
C GLY A 563 -13.73 -15.62 -2.68
N GLU A 564 -12.54 -15.09 -3.00
CA GLU A 564 -11.68 -15.57 -4.08
C GLU A 564 -10.34 -16.08 -3.53
N ALA A 565 -10.12 -17.39 -3.66
CA ALA A 565 -8.87 -18.12 -3.51
C ALA A 565 -8.11 -18.12 -2.15
N ARG A 566 -7.57 -19.31 -1.89
CA ARG A 566 -6.85 -19.72 -0.69
C ARG A 566 -5.37 -19.41 -0.89
N SER A 567 -4.92 -18.29 -0.30
CA SER A 567 -3.49 -17.94 -0.14
C SER A 567 -2.61 -19.17 0.02
N ALA A 568 -1.39 -19.21 -0.53
CA ALA A 568 -0.64 -20.46 -0.53
C ALA A 568 0.88 -20.29 -0.42
N LEU A 569 1.52 -21.35 0.07
CA LEU A 569 2.94 -21.61 -0.13
C LEU A 569 3.06 -22.66 -1.25
N SER A 570 3.93 -22.40 -2.21
CA SER A 570 4.13 -23.28 -3.37
C SER A 570 5.59 -23.71 -3.51
N CYS A 571 5.80 -24.91 -4.03
CA CYS A 571 7.12 -25.45 -4.35
C CYS A 571 7.23 -25.78 -5.84
N TYR A 572 8.34 -25.40 -6.44
CA TYR A 572 8.66 -25.60 -7.86
C TYR A 572 9.97 -26.35 -8.03
N GLU A 573 10.05 -27.15 -9.08
CA GLU A 573 11.32 -27.65 -9.58
C GLU A 573 12.10 -26.49 -10.24
N PRO A 574 13.31 -26.16 -9.74
CA PRO A 574 13.98 -24.91 -10.10
C PRO A 574 14.45 -24.85 -11.56
N THR A 575 14.74 -25.97 -12.20
CA THR A 575 15.25 -25.98 -13.59
C THR A 575 14.15 -25.95 -14.64
N SER A 576 12.95 -26.45 -14.31
CA SER A 576 11.83 -26.59 -15.26
C SER A 576 10.66 -25.65 -14.99
N GLY A 577 10.54 -25.12 -13.76
CA GLY A 577 9.38 -24.34 -13.32
C GLY A 577 8.14 -25.18 -13.05
N LYS A 578 8.26 -26.52 -13.02
CA LYS A 578 7.15 -27.42 -12.74
C LYS A 578 6.72 -27.29 -11.28
N LEU A 579 5.43 -26.99 -11.05
CA LEU A 579 4.82 -27.03 -9.73
C LEU A 579 4.90 -28.46 -9.15
N GLN A 580 5.51 -28.60 -7.98
CA GLN A 580 5.60 -29.86 -7.25
C GLN A 580 4.43 -30.04 -6.29
N TRP A 581 4.16 -29.02 -5.49
CA TRP A 581 3.03 -29.00 -4.56
C TRP A 581 2.60 -27.56 -4.23
N ARG A 582 1.38 -27.43 -3.71
CA ARG A 582 0.82 -26.17 -3.21
C ARG A 582 0.02 -26.42 -1.94
N THR A 583 0.41 -25.76 -0.86
CA THR A 583 -0.30 -25.83 0.42
C THR A 583 -1.17 -24.58 0.58
N HIS A 584 -2.48 -24.79 0.55
CA HIS A 584 -3.46 -23.72 0.69
C HIS A 584 -3.65 -23.32 2.15
N LEU A 585 -3.72 -22.02 2.38
CA LEU A 585 -3.73 -21.35 3.66
C LEU A 585 -4.89 -20.34 3.69
N ARG A 586 -5.40 -20.11 4.90
CA ARG A 586 -6.52 -19.19 5.13
C ARG A 586 -6.13 -17.73 4.93
N THR A 587 -4.90 -17.39 5.29
CA THR A 587 -4.36 -16.02 5.23
C THR A 587 -3.02 -16.00 4.48
N PRO A 588 -2.68 -14.90 3.78
CA PRO A 588 -1.46 -14.77 2.97
C PRO A 588 -0.16 -15.12 3.68
N VAL A 589 0.76 -15.78 2.96
CA VAL A 589 2.21 -15.78 3.27
C VAL A 589 2.84 -14.65 2.47
N ARG A 590 3.07 -13.52 3.14
CA ARG A 590 3.53 -12.27 2.50
C ARG A 590 5.01 -12.08 2.43
N PHE A 591 5.78 -12.82 3.23
CA PHE A 591 7.22 -12.66 3.37
C PHE A 591 7.95 -13.92 2.94
N SER A 592 9.26 -13.79 2.72
CA SER A 592 10.09 -14.95 2.35
C SER A 592 9.94 -16.07 3.38
N PRO A 593 9.70 -17.31 2.92
CA PRO A 593 9.87 -18.48 3.77
C PRO A 593 11.37 -18.68 4.08
N ALA A 594 11.66 -19.64 4.95
CA ALA A 594 13.00 -20.19 5.14
C ALA A 594 12.95 -21.70 4.96
N ALA A 595 14.02 -22.33 4.49
CA ALA A 595 14.01 -23.75 4.17
C ALA A 595 15.32 -24.46 4.53
N THR A 596 15.17 -25.74 4.83
CA THR A 596 16.25 -26.73 4.94
C THR A 596 15.99 -27.83 3.90
N ALA A 597 16.83 -28.86 3.88
CA ALA A 597 16.60 -30.01 3.00
C ALA A 597 15.30 -30.78 3.33
N ARG A 598 14.83 -30.72 4.59
CA ARG A 598 13.68 -31.50 5.08
C ARG A 598 12.43 -30.66 5.30
N HIS A 599 12.57 -29.42 5.73
CA HIS A 599 11.45 -28.58 6.15
C HIS A 599 11.49 -27.21 5.46
N VAL A 600 10.30 -26.66 5.18
CA VAL A 600 10.10 -25.25 4.83
C VAL A 600 9.24 -24.58 5.88
N PHE A 601 9.64 -23.39 6.28
CA PHE A 601 9.01 -22.59 7.32
C PHE A 601 8.43 -21.32 6.73
N ALA A 602 7.23 -20.95 7.16
CA ALA A 602 6.56 -19.74 6.71
C ALA A 602 5.73 -19.14 7.83
N GLN A 603 5.42 -17.84 7.71
CA GLN A 603 4.52 -17.14 8.61
C GLN A 603 3.41 -16.48 7.79
N THR A 604 2.16 -16.61 8.23
CA THR A 604 1.03 -15.91 7.63
C THR A 604 0.87 -14.51 8.21
N THR A 605 0.12 -13.64 7.53
CA THR A 605 -0.17 -12.28 8.02
C THR A 605 -0.84 -12.23 9.39
N ALA A 606 -1.64 -13.26 9.71
CA ALA A 606 -2.35 -13.41 10.98
C ALA A 606 -1.49 -14.05 12.09
N GLY A 607 -0.18 -14.23 11.87
CA GLY A 607 0.74 -14.72 12.89
C GLY A 607 0.77 -16.24 13.06
N ARG A 608 0.21 -17.01 12.11
CA ARG A 608 0.39 -18.47 12.10
C ARG A 608 1.77 -18.82 11.55
N VAL A 609 2.57 -19.51 12.34
CA VAL A 609 3.89 -20.03 11.99
C VAL A 609 3.73 -21.48 11.59
N LEU A 610 4.30 -21.85 10.44
CA LEU A 610 4.11 -23.16 9.82
C LEU A 610 5.47 -23.80 9.57
N CYS A 611 5.59 -25.08 9.86
CA CYS A 611 6.61 -25.97 9.32
C CYS A 611 5.94 -27.01 8.45
N LEU A 612 6.34 -27.09 7.19
CA LEU A 612 5.87 -28.09 6.25
C LEU A 612 7.04 -29.00 5.84
N ASP A 613 6.73 -30.24 5.48
CA ASP A 613 7.66 -31.12 4.80
C ASP A 613 8.04 -30.49 3.45
N ALA A 614 9.34 -30.36 3.20
CA ALA A 614 9.85 -29.68 2.01
C ALA A 614 9.50 -30.44 0.72
N ALA A 615 9.36 -31.76 0.78
CA ALA A 615 9.09 -32.60 -0.37
C ALA A 615 7.60 -32.71 -0.71
N THR A 616 6.72 -32.73 0.29
CA THR A 616 5.28 -32.95 0.08
C THR A 616 4.42 -31.71 0.31
N GLY A 617 4.88 -30.74 1.11
CA GLY A 617 4.09 -29.59 1.55
C GLY A 617 3.12 -29.92 2.69
N ASP A 618 3.19 -31.13 3.26
CA ASP A 618 2.35 -31.53 4.38
C ASP A 618 2.75 -30.81 5.67
N LEU A 619 1.76 -30.48 6.48
CA LEU A 619 1.99 -29.83 7.77
C LEU A 619 2.73 -30.79 8.72
N VAL A 620 3.89 -30.36 9.22
CA VAL A 620 4.66 -31.06 10.25
C VAL A 620 4.28 -30.54 11.62
N TRP A 621 4.34 -29.23 11.80
CA TRP A 621 3.86 -28.52 12.99
C TRP A 621 3.47 -27.09 12.64
N ASP A 622 2.62 -26.50 13.47
CA ASP A 622 2.32 -25.08 13.44
C ASP A 622 2.18 -24.51 14.85
N ASP A 623 2.26 -23.19 14.92
CA ASP A 623 1.99 -22.43 16.13
C ASP A 623 1.30 -21.12 15.75
N GLN A 624 0.54 -20.56 16.67
CA GLN A 624 -0.23 -19.34 16.47
C GLN A 624 0.29 -18.29 17.47
N LEU A 625 0.90 -17.22 16.95
CA LEU A 625 1.52 -16.19 17.78
C LEU A 625 0.49 -15.33 18.54
N LEU A 626 -0.71 -15.16 17.99
CA LEU A 626 -1.81 -14.39 18.60
C LEU A 626 -3.02 -15.26 18.82
N SER A 627 -3.65 -15.14 19.98
CA SER A 627 -4.98 -15.73 20.16
C SER A 627 -5.99 -15.17 19.16
N ASP A 628 -7.08 -15.89 18.90
CA ASP A 628 -8.15 -15.41 18.03
C ASP A 628 -8.77 -14.10 18.53
N ASP A 629 -8.72 -13.85 19.85
CA ASP A 629 -9.24 -12.65 20.48
C ASP A 629 -8.28 -11.44 20.34
N GLU A 630 -7.00 -11.64 20.05
CA GLU A 630 -6.00 -10.56 19.86
C GLU A 630 -5.77 -10.19 18.37
N GLN A 631 -6.38 -10.92 17.42
CA GLN A 631 -6.16 -10.71 15.99
C GLN A 631 -6.67 -9.35 15.46
N TRP A 632 -7.54 -8.67 16.19
CA TRP A 632 -8.06 -7.34 15.81
C TRP A 632 -7.08 -6.19 16.11
N GLU A 633 -6.10 -6.38 17.01
CA GLU A 633 -5.12 -5.33 17.40
C GLU A 633 -4.08 -5.02 16.29
N HIS A 634 -4.26 -5.59 15.09
CA HIS A 634 -3.38 -5.43 13.93
C HIS A 634 -1.91 -5.76 14.20
N HIS A 635 -1.69 -6.76 15.05
CA HIS A 635 -0.43 -7.47 15.15
C HIS A 635 -0.22 -8.31 13.90
N THR A 636 0.33 -7.70 12.86
CA THR A 636 0.52 -8.36 11.58
C THR A 636 1.96 -8.83 11.44
N ALA A 637 2.16 -9.98 10.80
CA ALA A 637 3.48 -10.36 10.32
C ALA A 637 3.96 -9.27 9.38
N MET A 638 5.17 -8.76 9.60
CA MET A 638 5.70 -7.65 8.82
C MET A 638 7.16 -7.86 8.35
N GLY A 639 7.71 -9.05 8.53
CA GLY A 639 9.03 -9.40 8.00
C GLY A 639 9.18 -10.90 7.72
N PRO A 640 10.24 -11.31 7.01
CA PRO A 640 10.50 -12.71 6.72
C PRO A 640 10.88 -13.49 7.97
N ILE A 641 10.51 -14.78 7.95
CA ILE A 641 10.95 -15.72 8.95
C ILE A 641 12.46 -15.96 8.80
N VAL A 642 13.16 -16.12 9.91
CA VAL A 642 14.63 -16.27 9.91
C VAL A 642 15.03 -17.64 10.42
N LEU A 643 15.93 -18.30 9.70
CA LEU A 643 16.51 -19.58 10.06
C LEU A 643 17.99 -19.38 10.43
N HIS A 644 18.36 -19.70 11.67
CA HIS A 644 19.73 -19.56 12.14
C HIS A 644 20.08 -20.62 13.18
N GLU A 645 21.18 -21.34 12.99
CA GLU A 645 21.69 -22.33 13.96
C GLU A 645 20.63 -23.32 14.46
N GLY A 646 19.84 -23.87 13.52
CA GLY A 646 18.77 -24.81 13.84
C GLY A 646 17.55 -24.18 14.51
N LYS A 647 17.45 -22.84 14.57
CA LYS A 647 16.31 -22.11 15.15
C LYS A 647 15.54 -21.36 14.08
N VAL A 648 14.22 -21.33 14.23
CA VAL A 648 13.29 -20.56 13.40
C VAL A 648 12.76 -19.41 14.23
N ILE A 649 12.79 -18.19 13.69
CA ILE A 649 12.45 -16.96 14.40
C ILE A 649 11.29 -16.29 13.68
N ALA A 650 10.18 -16.14 14.40
CA ALA A 650 8.94 -15.51 13.92
C ALA A 650 8.51 -14.38 14.86
N TYR A 651 7.90 -13.32 14.32
CA TYR A 651 7.57 -12.11 15.08
C TYR A 651 6.50 -11.27 14.39
N LEU A 652 5.89 -10.37 15.16
CA LEU A 652 4.82 -9.46 14.72
C LEU A 652 5.24 -8.00 14.98
N SER A 653 4.70 -7.06 14.21
CA SER A 653 5.09 -5.64 14.28
C SER A 653 4.66 -4.90 15.55
N ASN A 654 3.74 -5.43 16.34
CA ASN A 654 3.37 -4.89 17.66
C ASN A 654 3.03 -6.00 18.67
N GLY A 655 3.28 -7.25 18.28
CA GLY A 655 2.84 -8.46 18.97
C GLY A 655 4.00 -9.31 19.45
N PRO A 656 3.72 -10.53 19.94
CA PRO A 656 4.76 -11.43 20.40
C PRO A 656 5.66 -11.90 19.24
N GLY A 657 6.89 -12.29 19.61
CA GLY A 657 7.74 -13.10 18.76
C GLY A 657 8.19 -14.35 19.50
N ARG A 658 8.58 -15.39 18.76
CA ARG A 658 9.06 -16.66 19.32
C ARG A 658 10.23 -17.19 18.52
N VAL A 659 11.09 -17.90 19.22
CA VAL A 659 12.20 -18.69 18.69
C VAL A 659 11.83 -20.15 18.87
N TYR A 660 11.85 -20.92 17.78
CA TYR A 660 11.52 -22.34 17.76
C TYR A 660 12.76 -23.15 17.44
N ASP A 661 12.87 -24.35 18.00
CA ASP A 661 13.75 -25.36 17.45
C ASP A 661 13.18 -25.84 16.10
N ALA A 662 13.99 -25.75 15.05
CA ALA A 662 13.55 -25.99 13.68
C ALA A 662 13.15 -27.46 13.42
N ALA A 663 13.68 -28.40 14.20
CA ALA A 663 13.42 -29.82 14.01
C ALA A 663 12.15 -30.28 14.72
N THR A 664 11.89 -29.76 15.92
CA THR A 664 10.81 -30.20 16.82
C THR A 664 9.62 -29.25 16.86
N GLY A 665 9.82 -27.96 16.57
CA GLY A 665 8.80 -26.93 16.78
C GLY A 665 8.65 -26.49 18.23
N GLU A 666 9.48 -26.98 19.15
CA GLU A 666 9.46 -26.54 20.54
C GLU A 666 9.90 -25.08 20.67
N VAL A 667 9.17 -24.30 21.48
CA VAL A 667 9.50 -22.90 21.76
C VAL A 667 10.74 -22.85 22.65
N VAL A 668 11.84 -22.34 22.09
CA VAL A 668 13.12 -22.12 22.79
C VAL A 668 13.07 -20.84 23.63
N ALA A 669 12.53 -19.76 23.06
CA ALA A 669 12.44 -18.47 23.72
C ALA A 669 11.23 -17.67 23.22
N THR A 670 10.69 -16.81 24.07
CA THR A 670 9.71 -15.79 23.68
C THR A 670 10.42 -14.45 23.60
N LEU A 671 10.26 -13.76 22.46
CA LEU A 671 10.77 -12.42 22.27
C LEU A 671 9.82 -11.41 22.94
N PRO A 672 10.34 -10.33 23.56
CA PRO A 672 9.51 -9.34 24.21
C PRO A 672 8.45 -8.76 23.28
N GLN A 673 7.33 -8.31 23.84
CA GLN A 673 6.37 -7.50 23.11
C GLN A 673 6.69 -6.02 23.35
N TRP A 674 6.74 -5.23 22.29
CA TRP A 674 6.97 -3.80 22.38
C TRP A 674 5.79 -3.03 21.82
N PRO A 675 5.14 -2.17 22.63
CA PRO A 675 4.00 -1.41 22.15
C PRO A 675 4.42 -0.38 21.08
N ARG A 676 3.68 -0.33 19.97
CA ARG A 676 3.72 0.72 18.94
C ARG A 676 5.03 0.83 18.13
N GLN A 677 5.74 -0.27 17.86
CA GLN A 677 6.99 -0.28 17.09
C GLN A 677 6.87 -0.96 15.72
N MET A 678 6.51 -0.21 14.68
CA MET A 678 6.46 -0.73 13.31
C MET A 678 7.84 -1.24 12.81
N PHE A 679 7.84 -2.48 12.32
CA PHE A 679 8.97 -3.19 11.72
C PHE A 679 8.55 -3.81 10.38
N PHE A 680 9.29 -3.61 9.29
CA PHE A 680 8.94 -4.14 7.95
C PHE A 680 10.08 -4.95 7.30
N ALA A 681 11.01 -5.49 8.07
CA ALA A 681 12.32 -5.92 7.56
C ALA A 681 12.72 -7.32 8.02
N ALA A 682 13.75 -7.88 7.40
CA ALA A 682 14.39 -9.09 7.89
C ALA A 682 15.31 -8.71 9.06
N PRO A 683 15.13 -9.30 10.26
CA PRO A 683 16.12 -9.16 11.31
C PRO A 683 17.36 -9.96 10.91
N TYR A 684 18.52 -9.50 11.36
CA TYR A 684 19.78 -10.09 10.98
C TYR A 684 20.29 -11.01 12.10
N PRO A 685 20.41 -12.32 11.88
CA PRO A 685 20.91 -13.24 12.90
C PRO A 685 22.44 -13.38 12.82
N ARG A 686 23.12 -13.37 13.96
CA ARG A 686 24.56 -13.64 14.06
C ARG A 686 24.98 -13.99 15.48
N ASP A 687 25.81 -15.03 15.63
CA ASP A 687 26.45 -15.42 16.88
C ASP A 687 25.45 -15.56 18.05
N GLY A 688 24.36 -16.30 17.82
CA GLY A 688 23.29 -16.49 18.81
C GLY A 688 22.44 -15.26 19.11
N LYS A 689 22.62 -14.15 18.37
CA LYS A 689 21.90 -12.89 18.56
C LYS A 689 21.09 -12.50 17.34
N LEU A 690 20.10 -11.65 17.57
CA LEU A 690 19.22 -11.08 16.55
C LEU A 690 19.30 -9.56 16.56
N TYR A 691 19.69 -8.97 15.43
CA TYR A 691 19.82 -7.52 15.25
C TYR A 691 18.64 -6.98 14.45
N GLN A 692 18.01 -5.92 14.96
CA GLN A 692 16.77 -5.37 14.42
C GLN A 692 16.81 -3.86 14.33
N SER A 693 16.31 -3.32 13.22
CA SER A 693 16.10 -1.89 12.95
C SER A 693 14.61 -1.60 12.97
N LEU A 694 14.17 -0.65 13.78
CA LEU A 694 12.78 -0.30 14.01
C LEU A 694 12.56 1.18 13.73
N THR A 695 11.30 1.60 13.72
CA THR A 695 10.96 3.02 13.59
C THR A 695 11.61 3.83 14.73
N TYR A 696 12.72 4.51 14.42
CA TYR A 696 13.57 5.29 15.34
C TYR A 696 14.37 4.50 16.39
N PHE A 697 14.45 3.17 16.29
CA PHE A 697 15.25 2.35 17.21
C PHE A 697 16.10 1.32 16.48
N ALA A 698 17.16 0.85 17.12
CA ALA A 698 17.90 -0.36 16.76
C ALA A 698 18.08 -1.20 18.03
N ARG A 699 18.11 -2.52 17.91
CA ARG A 699 18.27 -3.41 19.06
C ARG A 699 19.00 -4.71 18.74
N CYS A 700 19.47 -5.34 19.80
CA CYS A 700 20.02 -6.70 19.81
C CYS A 700 19.30 -7.55 20.85
N ILE A 701 18.91 -8.76 20.47
CA ILE A 701 18.20 -9.72 21.34
C ILE A 701 19.01 -11.02 21.38
N ASP A 702 19.11 -11.65 22.55
CA ASP A 702 19.67 -12.99 22.70
C ASP A 702 18.65 -14.05 22.27
N LEU A 703 19.02 -14.96 21.36
CA LEU A 703 18.10 -15.96 20.81
C LEU A 703 17.85 -17.15 21.73
N THR A 704 18.63 -17.30 22.80
CA THR A 704 18.50 -18.40 23.76
C THR A 704 17.61 -17.98 24.92
N SER A 705 17.83 -16.80 25.50
CA SER A 705 16.99 -16.30 26.60
C SER A 705 15.78 -15.50 26.12
N GLY A 706 15.83 -14.94 24.91
CA GLY A 706 14.87 -13.95 24.42
C GLY A 706 15.08 -12.56 25.00
N GLU A 707 16.08 -12.35 25.86
CA GLU A 707 16.28 -11.08 26.55
C GLU A 707 16.90 -10.02 25.63
N LEU A 708 16.49 -8.76 25.85
CA LEU A 708 17.07 -7.61 25.18
C LEU A 708 18.50 -7.40 25.69
N HIS A 709 19.47 -7.47 24.79
CA HIS A 709 20.87 -7.18 25.12
C HIS A 709 21.11 -5.66 25.14
N TRP A 710 20.59 -4.93 24.16
CA TRP A 710 20.55 -3.48 24.14
C TRP A 710 19.47 -2.96 23.18
N GLU A 711 18.99 -1.75 23.44
CA GLU A 711 18.18 -0.95 22.52
C GLU A 711 18.71 0.48 22.50
N SER A 712 18.84 1.03 21.29
CA SER A 712 19.37 2.36 21.06
C SER A 712 18.44 3.17 20.18
N LYS A 713 18.21 4.42 20.57
CA LYS A 713 17.48 5.39 19.74
C LYS A 713 18.36 5.81 18.57
N ILE A 714 17.84 5.74 17.36
CA ILE A 714 18.54 6.17 16.14
C ILE A 714 17.94 7.48 15.59
N PRO A 715 18.75 8.38 15.02
CA PRO A 715 18.30 9.69 14.52
C PRO A 715 17.60 9.63 13.16
N VAL A 716 17.14 8.45 12.73
CA VAL A 716 16.43 8.26 11.47
C VAL A 716 15.25 7.32 11.65
N ARG A 717 14.23 7.50 10.81
CA ARG A 717 13.20 6.49 10.62
C ARG A 717 13.78 5.38 9.73
N SER A 718 13.94 4.19 10.29
CA SER A 718 14.31 2.97 9.56
C SER A 718 13.23 1.91 9.75
N ILE A 719 12.90 1.22 8.67
CA ILE A 719 12.01 0.04 8.65
C ILE A 719 12.57 -1.02 7.67
N GLY A 720 13.85 -0.89 7.29
CA GLY A 720 14.54 -1.71 6.29
C GLY A 720 15.54 -2.69 6.92
N SER A 721 15.88 -3.77 6.22
CA SER A 721 16.73 -4.85 6.75
C SER A 721 18.18 -4.40 6.88
N GLY A 722 18.74 -4.50 8.08
CA GLY A 722 20.16 -4.24 8.33
C GLY A 722 21.03 -5.48 8.14
N VAL A 723 22.35 -5.29 8.18
CA VAL A 723 23.35 -6.38 8.16
C VAL A 723 24.43 -6.14 9.19
N VAL A 724 24.96 -7.20 9.80
CA VAL A 724 26.16 -7.09 10.66
C VAL A 724 27.40 -7.46 9.85
N ILE A 725 28.33 -6.53 9.77
CA ILE A 725 29.66 -6.74 9.17
C ILE A 725 30.68 -6.40 10.24
N ASP A 726 31.66 -7.29 10.43
CA ASP A 726 32.62 -7.21 11.53
C ASP A 726 31.87 -6.96 12.85
N ASP A 727 32.18 -5.85 13.54
CA ASP A 727 31.55 -5.45 14.80
C ASP A 727 30.54 -4.28 14.62
N THR A 728 29.93 -4.15 13.45
CA THR A 728 28.97 -3.08 13.15
C THR A 728 27.68 -3.60 12.55
N PHE A 729 26.54 -3.23 13.14
CA PHE A 729 25.22 -3.35 12.54
C PHE A 729 24.91 -2.13 11.66
N ILE A 730 24.75 -2.37 10.36
CA ILE A 730 24.52 -1.35 9.33
C ILE A 730 23.05 -1.34 8.93
N ILE A 731 22.44 -0.17 9.00
CA ILE A 731 21.00 0.04 8.79
C ILE A 731 20.79 1.13 7.73
N SER A 732 19.83 0.94 6.83
CA SER A 732 19.36 1.99 5.92
C SER A 732 18.03 2.59 6.41
N GLY A 733 17.84 3.91 6.26
CA GLY A 733 16.61 4.57 6.68
C GLY A 733 16.53 6.04 6.26
N SER A 734 15.40 6.47 5.67
CA SER A 734 15.12 7.86 5.27
C SER A 734 16.26 8.55 4.49
N GLY A 735 16.87 7.84 3.54
CA GLY A 735 17.98 8.39 2.73
C GLY A 735 19.29 8.51 3.49
N ARG A 736 19.48 7.69 4.53
CA ARG A 736 20.69 7.65 5.34
C ARG A 736 21.11 6.21 5.59
N ILE A 737 22.41 6.02 5.81
CA ILE A 737 22.99 4.78 6.32
C ILE A 737 23.48 5.07 7.74
N LEU A 738 23.19 4.17 8.67
CA LEU A 738 23.67 4.23 10.04
C LEU A 738 24.48 3.01 10.37
N ARG A 739 25.42 3.24 11.28
CA ARG A 739 26.24 2.22 11.90
C ARG A 739 25.94 2.23 13.38
N VAL A 740 25.67 1.04 13.91
CA VAL A 740 25.46 0.80 15.33
C VAL A 740 26.46 -0.27 15.75
N GLY A 741 27.30 0.02 16.75
CA GLY A 741 28.21 -0.97 17.32
C GLY A 741 27.43 -2.12 17.95
N LEU A 742 28.04 -3.30 18.08
CA LEU A 742 27.39 -4.45 18.73
C LEU A 742 27.15 -4.26 20.24
N ASP A 743 27.65 -3.17 20.81
CA ASP A 743 27.39 -2.66 22.16
C ASP A 743 26.19 -1.68 22.21
N GLY A 744 25.58 -1.37 21.06
CA GLY A 744 24.50 -0.40 20.92
C GLY A 744 24.95 1.04 20.68
N THR A 745 26.25 1.32 20.59
CA THR A 745 26.75 2.68 20.33
C THR A 745 26.34 3.14 18.93
N VAL A 746 25.69 4.30 18.81
CA VAL A 746 25.18 4.83 17.53
C VAL A 746 26.16 5.85 16.95
N ASP A 747 26.71 5.55 15.78
CA ASP A 747 27.58 6.46 15.04
C ASP A 747 26.80 7.58 14.33
N LYS A 748 27.54 8.60 13.88
CA LYS A 748 26.97 9.64 13.00
C LYS A 748 26.51 9.01 11.68
N PRO A 749 25.27 9.28 11.22
CA PRO A 749 24.76 8.73 9.97
C PRO A 749 25.54 9.22 8.75
N TRP A 750 25.76 8.35 7.78
CA TRP A 750 26.18 8.75 6.44
C TRP A 750 24.97 9.26 5.65
N HIS A 751 25.17 10.39 5.00
CA HIS A 751 24.17 10.96 4.11
C HIS A 751 24.29 10.32 2.73
N VAL A 752 23.24 9.64 2.30
CA VAL A 752 23.10 9.17 0.92
C VAL A 752 21.99 9.99 0.30
N SER A 753 22.35 10.96 -0.55
CA SER A 753 21.41 11.96 -1.06
C SER A 753 20.21 11.32 -1.79
N GLY A 754 19.00 11.34 -1.21
CA GLY A 754 17.77 11.10 -1.95
C GLY A 754 17.15 9.69 -1.86
N GLY A 755 16.57 9.33 -0.72
CA GLY A 755 15.67 8.18 -0.65
C GLY A 755 14.58 8.32 0.40
N ARG A 756 13.31 8.30 -0.04
CA ARG A 756 12.21 7.82 0.83
C ARG A 756 12.35 6.30 0.93
N THR A 757 12.20 5.76 2.12
CA THR A 757 12.40 4.33 2.42
C THR A 757 11.34 3.46 1.78
N LEU A 758 11.78 2.38 1.14
CA LEU A 758 10.95 1.21 0.89
C LEU A 758 10.55 0.54 2.20
N ARG A 759 9.36 -0.08 2.22
CA ARG A 759 9.13 -1.25 3.09
C ARG A 759 10.08 -2.34 2.62
N SER A 760 10.99 -2.78 3.49
CA SER A 760 11.87 -3.95 3.27
C SER A 760 13.06 -3.79 2.30
N GLY A 761 13.54 -2.57 2.01
CA GLY A 761 14.83 -2.40 1.31
C GLY A 761 16.00 -2.83 2.19
N GLY A 762 16.51 -4.04 2.00
CA GLY A 762 17.73 -4.51 2.65
C GLY A 762 18.98 -3.93 2.02
N VAL A 763 20.10 -4.03 2.73
CA VAL A 763 21.42 -3.76 2.17
C VAL A 763 22.09 -5.06 1.71
N ALA A 764 22.80 -5.02 0.59
CA ALA A 764 23.72 -6.08 0.20
C ALA A 764 25.16 -5.59 0.34
N VAL A 765 26.09 -6.52 0.54
CA VAL A 765 27.50 -6.19 0.75
C VAL A 765 28.34 -7.05 -0.18
N ALA A 766 29.25 -6.42 -0.93
CA ALA A 766 30.31 -7.13 -1.59
C ALA A 766 31.65 -6.45 -1.39
N ASP A 767 32.58 -7.21 -0.79
CA ASP A 767 33.92 -6.77 -0.46
C ASP A 767 33.92 -5.45 0.34
N ASP A 768 34.30 -4.34 -0.27
CA ASP A 768 34.33 -3.01 0.37
C ASP A 768 33.17 -2.08 -0.05
N VAL A 769 32.13 -2.65 -0.68
CA VAL A 769 30.95 -1.91 -1.17
C VAL A 769 29.68 -2.38 -0.46
N LEU A 770 28.90 -1.40 0.01
CA LEU A 770 27.52 -1.56 0.46
C LEU A 770 26.57 -1.08 -0.64
N PHE A 771 25.60 -1.90 -0.99
CA PHE A 771 24.52 -1.55 -1.91
C PHE A 771 23.24 -1.26 -1.13
N ALA A 772 22.75 -0.03 -1.25
CA ALA A 772 21.56 0.44 -0.54
C ALA A 772 20.44 0.79 -1.54
N SER A 773 19.35 0.03 -1.50
CA SER A 773 18.18 0.25 -2.35
C SER A 773 17.14 1.20 -1.75
N GLY A 774 16.43 1.90 -2.62
CA GLY A 774 15.32 2.81 -2.34
C GLY A 774 14.67 3.26 -3.65
N ALA A 775 14.35 4.55 -3.78
CA ALA A 775 13.97 5.15 -5.07
C ALA A 775 15.11 5.13 -6.12
N ARG A 776 16.32 4.81 -5.67
CA ARG A 776 17.54 4.62 -6.45
C ARG A 776 18.37 3.53 -5.76
N LEU A 777 19.37 3.01 -6.46
CA LEU A 777 20.37 2.11 -5.88
C LEU A 777 21.69 2.87 -5.74
N SER A 778 22.21 2.96 -4.52
CA SER A 778 23.50 3.59 -4.25
C SER A 778 24.54 2.53 -3.89
N ALA A 779 25.68 2.52 -4.59
CA ALA A 779 26.87 1.80 -4.17
C ALA A 779 27.74 2.71 -3.31
N VAL A 780 28.01 2.29 -2.08
CA VAL A 780 28.65 3.10 -1.06
C VAL A 780 29.92 2.40 -0.57
N ASP A 781 31.01 3.15 -0.52
CA ASP A 781 32.25 2.67 0.08
C ASP A 781 32.04 2.39 1.58
N LEU A 782 32.26 1.14 1.99
CA LEU A 782 31.93 0.65 3.33
C LEU A 782 32.81 1.26 4.43
N LYS A 783 33.95 1.88 4.10
CA LYS A 783 34.84 2.50 5.09
C LYS A 783 34.51 3.97 5.28
N THR A 784 34.25 4.67 4.18
CA THR A 784 34.12 6.13 4.15
C THR A 784 32.67 6.62 4.12
N GLY A 785 31.73 5.78 3.70
CA GLY A 785 30.34 6.17 3.49
C GLY A 785 30.10 7.01 2.23
N GLN A 786 31.11 7.18 1.37
CA GLN A 786 30.98 7.94 0.13
C GLN A 786 30.32 7.10 -0.96
N SER A 787 29.41 7.72 -1.72
CA SER A 787 28.83 7.08 -2.92
C SER A 787 29.93 6.88 -3.96
N ARG A 788 30.06 5.65 -4.47
CA ARG A 788 30.86 5.30 -5.64
C ARG A 788 30.08 5.62 -6.92
N TRP A 789 28.80 5.26 -6.94
CA TRP A 789 27.85 5.56 -8.02
C TRP A 789 26.41 5.44 -7.53
N ASP A 790 25.48 6.03 -8.30
CA ASP A 790 24.04 5.95 -8.07
C ASP A 790 23.34 5.52 -9.38
N PHE A 791 22.44 4.54 -9.29
CA PHE A 791 21.59 4.09 -10.38
C PHE A 791 20.13 4.48 -10.13
N TYR A 792 19.48 5.03 -11.16
CA TYR A 792 18.07 5.36 -11.12
C TYR A 792 17.31 4.44 -12.10
N PRO A 793 16.21 3.80 -11.65
CA PRO A 793 15.36 3.03 -12.55
C PRO A 793 14.85 3.90 -13.71
N GLU A 794 14.69 3.29 -14.88
CA GLU A 794 14.17 3.99 -16.04
C GLU A 794 12.65 4.09 -15.93
N LEU A 795 12.15 5.24 -15.48
CA LEU A 795 10.74 5.56 -15.59
C LEU A 795 10.43 5.75 -17.09
N SER A 796 9.93 4.70 -17.75
CA SER A 796 9.88 4.64 -19.21
C SER A 796 8.89 5.65 -19.82
N THR A 797 9.38 6.48 -20.75
CA THR A 797 8.65 7.65 -21.29
C THR A 797 7.37 7.34 -22.09
N GLN A 798 7.10 6.07 -22.46
CA GLN A 798 5.79 5.65 -23.02
C GLN A 798 4.83 5.09 -21.95
N ARG A 799 5.30 4.26 -21.00
CA ARG A 799 4.47 3.84 -19.86
C ARG A 799 4.04 5.05 -19.05
N GLU A 800 4.94 6.02 -18.88
CA GLU A 800 4.66 7.30 -18.25
C GLU A 800 3.59 8.10 -18.98
N GLN A 801 3.55 8.17 -20.32
CA GLN A 801 2.56 9.02 -21.01
C GLN A 801 1.11 8.53 -20.81
N VAL A 802 0.92 7.20 -20.74
CA VAL A 802 -0.40 6.59 -20.52
C VAL A 802 -0.68 6.35 -19.02
N SER A 803 0.37 6.15 -18.22
CA SER A 803 0.31 5.79 -16.80
C SER A 803 1.00 6.81 -15.88
N ARG A 804 0.98 8.13 -16.20
CA ARG A 804 1.54 9.33 -15.47
C ARG A 804 1.27 9.37 -13.96
N ARG A 805 0.53 8.38 -13.48
CA ARG A 805 0.01 8.17 -12.16
C ARG A 805 1.10 7.49 -11.28
N GLN A 806 1.94 6.54 -11.69
CA GLN A 806 2.92 5.90 -10.77
C GLN A 806 4.19 6.77 -10.55
N ILE A 807 4.30 7.53 -9.45
CA ILE A 807 5.33 8.59 -9.28
C ILE A 807 6.55 8.18 -8.43
N LEU A 808 6.68 6.92 -8.00
CA LEU A 808 7.84 6.50 -7.22
C LEU A 808 8.33 5.15 -7.73
N GLY A 809 9.41 5.15 -8.53
CA GLY A 809 10.08 3.91 -8.93
C GLY A 809 11.02 3.48 -7.81
N ALA A 810 10.72 2.35 -7.16
CA ALA A 810 11.56 1.80 -6.11
C ALA A 810 12.24 0.48 -6.54
N LEU A 811 13.38 0.18 -5.93
CA LEU A 811 14.21 -0.98 -6.25
C LEU A 811 14.24 -2.00 -5.10
N SER A 812 14.07 -3.28 -5.41
CA SER A 812 14.18 -4.39 -4.45
C SER A 812 15.57 -4.51 -3.80
N THR A 813 15.72 -5.41 -2.82
CA THR A 813 17.05 -5.70 -2.24
C THR A 813 17.93 -6.39 -3.28
N PRO A 814 19.16 -5.92 -3.54
CA PRO A 814 19.97 -6.46 -4.62
C PRO A 814 20.59 -7.81 -4.26
N ALA A 815 20.99 -8.57 -5.27
CA ALA A 815 21.87 -9.72 -5.14
C ALA A 815 23.15 -9.45 -5.93
N VAL A 816 24.32 -9.62 -5.29
CA VAL A 816 25.62 -9.36 -5.92
C VAL A 816 26.27 -10.68 -6.28
N VAL A 817 26.64 -10.85 -7.55
CA VAL A 817 27.21 -12.09 -8.09
C VAL A 817 28.41 -11.76 -8.97
N GLY A 818 29.62 -12.09 -8.51
CA GLY A 818 30.85 -11.65 -9.18
C GLY A 818 30.86 -10.13 -9.33
N ASP A 819 30.98 -9.66 -10.58
CA ASP A 819 31.02 -8.24 -10.94
C ASP A 819 29.64 -7.67 -11.34
N VAL A 820 28.55 -8.36 -11.00
CA VAL A 820 27.19 -7.98 -11.39
C VAL A 820 26.27 -7.78 -10.18
N VAL A 821 25.49 -6.70 -10.20
CA VAL A 821 24.40 -6.43 -9.25
C VAL A 821 23.06 -6.68 -9.92
N TYR A 822 22.28 -7.63 -9.40
CA TYR A 822 20.92 -7.88 -9.86
C TYR A 822 19.90 -7.22 -8.97
N VAL A 823 18.93 -6.51 -9.55
CA VAL A 823 17.89 -5.79 -8.80
C VAL A 823 16.60 -5.66 -9.62
N GLY A 824 15.46 -5.98 -9.01
CA GLY A 824 14.13 -5.70 -9.58
C GLY A 824 13.64 -4.29 -9.27
N GLY A 825 12.92 -3.67 -10.21
CA GLY A 825 12.34 -2.34 -10.11
C GLY A 825 10.84 -2.27 -10.31
N GLU A 826 10.20 -1.28 -9.69
CA GLU A 826 8.76 -1.06 -9.80
C GLU A 826 8.31 -0.48 -11.15
N ASP A 827 9.25 -0.02 -11.96
CA ASP A 827 9.06 0.30 -13.39
C ASP A 827 8.78 -0.94 -14.27
N GLY A 828 8.90 -2.13 -13.69
CA GLY A 828 8.61 -3.41 -14.29
C GLY A 828 9.83 -4.14 -14.84
N TYR A 829 11.03 -3.62 -14.59
CA TYR A 829 12.27 -4.22 -15.07
C TYR A 829 13.01 -5.02 -14.00
N LEU A 830 13.64 -6.11 -14.43
CA LEU A 830 14.77 -6.71 -13.73
C LEU A 830 16.06 -6.18 -14.37
N TYR A 831 16.96 -5.64 -13.57
CA TYR A 831 18.24 -5.08 -14.01
C TYR A 831 19.42 -5.95 -13.59
N ALA A 832 20.44 -5.97 -14.44
CA ALA A 832 21.81 -6.36 -14.12
C ALA A 832 22.71 -5.15 -14.37
N LEU A 833 23.44 -4.75 -13.32
CA LEU A 833 24.32 -3.60 -13.34
C LEU A 833 25.77 -4.04 -13.14
N ASP A 834 26.71 -3.36 -13.77
CA ASP A 834 28.13 -3.51 -13.45
C ASP A 834 28.40 -3.04 -12.00
N VAL A 835 29.11 -3.86 -11.21
CA VAL A 835 29.42 -3.57 -9.80
C VAL A 835 30.28 -2.32 -9.64
N ALA A 836 31.18 -2.03 -10.59
CA ALA A 836 32.15 -0.94 -10.48
C ALA A 836 31.57 0.41 -10.93
N SER A 837 30.72 0.44 -11.96
CA SER A 837 30.20 1.67 -12.57
C SER A 837 28.71 1.93 -12.31
N GLY A 838 27.93 0.90 -12.01
CA GLY A 838 26.46 0.98 -11.92
C GLY A 838 25.76 1.06 -13.27
N GLU A 839 26.47 0.87 -14.39
CA GLU A 839 25.90 0.87 -15.73
C GLU A 839 25.02 -0.36 -15.97
N VAL A 840 23.88 -0.17 -16.66
CA VAL A 840 22.99 -1.26 -17.05
C VAL A 840 23.65 -2.09 -18.14
N ILE A 841 24.06 -3.32 -17.80
CA ILE A 841 24.65 -4.27 -18.75
C ILE A 841 23.62 -5.26 -19.31
N TRP A 842 22.50 -5.45 -18.61
CA TRP A 842 21.35 -6.21 -19.09
C TRP A 842 20.08 -5.81 -18.34
N ARG A 843 18.93 -5.97 -18.98
CA ARG A 843 17.62 -5.81 -18.33
C ARG A 843 16.56 -6.67 -19.00
N TRP A 844 15.47 -6.92 -18.28
CA TRP A 844 14.30 -7.64 -18.78
C TRP A 844 12.99 -6.95 -18.36
N ASP A 845 12.08 -6.74 -19.30
CA ASP A 845 10.75 -6.19 -19.02
C ASP A 845 9.77 -7.29 -18.62
N THR A 846 9.42 -7.36 -17.35
CA THR A 846 8.41 -8.31 -16.84
C THR A 846 6.98 -7.83 -17.06
N GLY A 847 6.80 -6.59 -17.54
CA GLY A 847 5.49 -6.01 -17.81
C GLY A 847 4.79 -5.44 -16.58
N VAL A 848 5.18 -5.79 -15.35
CA VAL A 848 4.54 -5.37 -14.09
C VAL A 848 5.60 -5.18 -13.00
N PRO A 849 5.37 -4.40 -11.93
CA PRO A 849 6.41 -4.07 -10.94
C PRO A 849 7.15 -5.28 -10.37
N VAL A 850 8.48 -5.22 -10.27
CA VAL A 850 9.32 -6.28 -9.67
C VAL A 850 9.78 -5.86 -8.28
N LYS A 851 8.98 -6.21 -7.27
CA LYS A 851 9.31 -5.95 -5.86
C LYS A 851 10.18 -7.05 -5.25
N SER A 852 10.12 -8.25 -5.81
CA SER A 852 10.86 -9.40 -5.28
C SER A 852 12.37 -9.17 -5.37
N SER A 853 13.08 -9.55 -4.31
CA SER A 853 14.55 -9.48 -4.27
C SER A 853 15.13 -10.75 -4.93
N PRO A 854 15.93 -10.62 -6.00
CA PRO A 854 16.41 -11.75 -6.79
C PRO A 854 17.30 -12.69 -5.99
N ILE A 855 17.21 -14.00 -6.26
CA ILE A 855 18.16 -14.99 -5.73
C ILE A 855 18.88 -15.70 -6.87
N VAL A 856 20.08 -16.19 -6.61
CA VAL A 856 20.92 -16.84 -7.62
C VAL A 856 21.41 -18.19 -7.12
N SER A 857 21.33 -19.21 -7.97
CA SER A 857 21.84 -20.56 -7.71
C SER A 857 22.36 -21.18 -9.01
N GLY A 858 23.62 -21.62 -9.02
CA GLY A 858 24.26 -22.16 -10.22
C GLY A 858 24.38 -21.10 -11.30
N ASN A 859 23.84 -21.36 -12.49
CA ASN A 859 23.72 -20.38 -13.58
C ASN A 859 22.30 -19.80 -13.68
N MET A 860 21.49 -19.91 -12.62
CA MET A 860 20.10 -19.45 -12.62
C MET A 860 19.86 -18.28 -11.68
N LEU A 861 18.98 -17.37 -12.09
CA LEU A 861 18.42 -16.29 -11.28
C LEU A 861 16.91 -16.45 -11.18
N PHE A 862 16.37 -16.31 -9.97
CA PHE A 862 14.93 -16.37 -9.70
C PHE A 862 14.42 -15.07 -9.10
N VAL A 863 13.27 -14.60 -9.59
CA VAL A 863 12.60 -13.39 -9.08
C VAL A 863 11.10 -13.47 -9.34
N SER A 864 10.28 -12.85 -8.49
CA SER A 864 8.84 -12.74 -8.74
C SER A 864 8.38 -11.31 -9.03
N ASP A 865 7.42 -11.17 -9.93
CA ASP A 865 6.77 -9.88 -10.19
C ASP A 865 5.50 -9.67 -9.34
N TYR A 866 4.92 -8.48 -9.40
CA TYR A 866 3.76 -8.09 -8.60
C TYR A 866 2.50 -8.94 -8.87
N ASP A 867 2.27 -9.35 -10.13
CA ASP A 867 1.11 -10.17 -10.49
C ASP A 867 1.27 -11.63 -10.06
N GLY A 868 2.46 -11.99 -9.57
CA GLY A 868 2.72 -13.32 -9.03
C GLY A 868 3.35 -14.27 -10.03
N ASN A 869 3.99 -13.80 -11.10
CA ASN A 869 4.79 -14.67 -11.94
C ASN A 869 6.17 -14.88 -11.30
N LEU A 870 6.58 -16.15 -11.15
CA LEU A 870 7.93 -16.55 -10.78
C LEU A 870 8.75 -16.74 -12.05
N TRP A 871 9.74 -15.88 -12.23
CA TRP A 871 10.63 -15.86 -13.38
C TRP A 871 11.94 -16.56 -13.05
N ALA A 872 12.41 -17.38 -13.99
CA ALA A 872 13.73 -17.98 -13.94
C ALA A 872 14.53 -17.63 -15.18
N PHE A 873 15.72 -17.07 -14.96
CA PHE A 873 16.67 -16.71 -16.00
C PHE A 873 17.91 -17.59 -15.91
N VAL A 874 18.53 -17.87 -17.04
CA VAL A 874 19.73 -18.68 -17.14
C VAL A 874 20.83 -17.92 -17.88
N GLY A 875 22.03 -17.94 -17.32
CA GLY A 875 23.24 -17.43 -17.98
C GLY A 875 23.97 -18.52 -18.77
N ARG A 876 24.75 -18.10 -19.76
CA ARG A 876 25.71 -19.00 -20.43
C ARG A 876 26.83 -19.33 -19.44
N ASP A 877 27.34 -20.55 -19.49
CA ASP A 877 28.60 -20.84 -18.82
C ASP A 877 29.71 -20.23 -19.67
N ASP A 878 30.33 -19.16 -19.18
CA ASP A 878 31.63 -18.73 -19.72
C ASP A 878 32.76 -19.58 -19.12
N ALA A 879 32.54 -20.90 -19.02
CA ALA A 879 33.56 -21.86 -18.62
C ALA A 879 34.29 -22.43 -19.85
N GLN A 880 34.53 -21.60 -20.87
CA GLN A 880 35.56 -21.79 -21.90
C GLN A 880 35.96 -20.42 -22.48
N THR A 881 36.67 -19.62 -21.70
CA THR A 881 37.65 -18.69 -22.26
C THR A 881 39.02 -19.06 -21.68
N GLU A 882 39.96 -19.20 -22.61
CA GLU A 882 41.22 -19.98 -22.58
C GLU A 882 42.17 -19.75 -21.39
#